data_AF-A0A6L4ARC2-F1
#
_entry.id   AF-A0A6L4ARC2-F1
#
_cell.length_a   1.000
_cell.length_b   1.000
_cell.length_c   1.000
_cell.angle_alpha   90.00
_cell.angle_beta   90.00
_cell.angle_gamma   90.00
#
_symmetry.space_group_name_H-M   'P 1'
#
loop_
_entity.id
_entity.type
_entity.pdbx_description
1 polymer ?
#
loop_
_entity_poly.entity_id
_entity_poly.type
_entity_poly.pdbx_seq_one_letter_code
_entity_poly.pdbx_strand_id
1 'polypeptide(L)'
;MPVRSINLKIVISRNTQGEKSRQSIWTTHAAVNDAVRYYEEQLLIMRGLGYHISDKDVVSKESIQQERLSRIRRAQLENGLPEPLGTDAELNSLVRKFYEFIVPSSVKEDGNAQQANGFLSPLTDPISIGYLSIFEKLGTIPDWVGQLKAGDPQAVENAKKWSATSAGIKRLSETGAPPKWKKLFLTGDPSWPQSFSEDIDKKIKEIEGAPKVICQLMEMGVLPLFPAYFADKLEGSDGSLSRWDRLAFRLAVGHMLSWESWCIKSAEDHFERKRRVESFSEKHTTPSLIICFETLEKYQKERQEKELGQNRSLPMQRPFRITRRQIRGWEDLRDKWLKNTTRTYDSLKSIASKEQTKKGGRFGDPHLFLWLAKPENHAVWDADEDALSIFAKMNAMRGLLERSRETAYMTLPDPIEHPRSIQWEAEGGSNFKNYVITHSPVEGLHVQLPLLCKSESGKLIDQTFEFPLAPSDQFKVAQISKTKSEVTITHQSVLDEEYRSKVGAADLLMDWPYLKNRRFESVEHGDIGPVFLKLSLDIERILPDGWTPKRPQAISHFSSASGNSKHKLSVVSGLRVLSVDLGIRSFGACSVFELSEHKPTSGMSFEIEGLNLWANHERSFMLNLPDEDVGNKGRQLQKTKDAELRAMRRVLGRYRKIYALAGIDPEDRKDILELLCQDQDIFEFERTIYKGLVTSTSVSQPLWEGKIKESLKALRNAFGRKVREWRRANRLNSNLKYAGKTMWAIQHLEDTRRFLHSWSHLGRFSGEIRRADRVKRGVFATRLLQHLDSVKRDRLKTGADLLVQSARGFLRDNQGNWKKSYAPCQVILFEDLSRYLMQTDRPRRENSQLMKWSHRSIPLEVAMQGELYGIHVCDTSAAFSSRYHARLATPGIRCHALRKEDLSNQFLIESLQKENPDIDFGICKAGDLIPRGGGEIFVSCDGNGGISRIHADINAAQNLQRRFWLRHGEAIRIPARKITLKGDEIWVPRSIGKRLQGAMSGCGYLIPTGHESGSCRWERITASKWESISRSSVAQKEEVNEDLLDIALLEEEALELSNEYTTFFRDPSGITLPSDLWFPMKTFWGMTRAKIKSAIKQ
;
A
#
# COMPACT_ATOMS: atom_id res chain seq x y z
N MET A 1 -22.83 -9.14 -6.55
CA MET A 1 -22.17 -9.20 -7.88
C MET A 1 -20.89 -8.40 -7.79
N PRO A 2 -19.77 -8.86 -8.37
CA PRO A 2 -18.55 -8.06 -8.50
C PRO A 2 -18.83 -6.79 -9.30
N VAL A 3 -18.44 -5.63 -8.76
CA VAL A 3 -18.51 -4.34 -9.47
C VAL A 3 -17.18 -4.10 -10.19
N ARG A 4 -17.21 -3.89 -11.50
CA ARG A 4 -16.04 -3.52 -12.30
C ARG A 4 -16.32 -2.20 -13.02
N SER A 5 -15.27 -1.56 -13.51
CA SER A 5 -15.40 -0.32 -14.28
C SER A 5 -14.73 -0.45 -15.63
N ILE A 6 -15.38 0.04 -16.67
CA ILE A 6 -14.78 0.21 -17.99
C ILE A 6 -14.71 1.69 -18.35
N ASN A 7 -13.57 2.13 -18.88
CA ASN A 7 -13.37 3.50 -19.32
C ASN A 7 -13.52 3.57 -20.84
N LEU A 8 -14.62 4.15 -21.30
CA LEU A 8 -14.93 4.33 -22.72
C LEU A 8 -14.60 5.75 -23.14
N LYS A 9 -13.83 5.93 -24.21
CA LYS A 9 -13.46 7.27 -24.68
C LYS A 9 -14.66 7.91 -25.37
N ILE A 10 -15.04 9.11 -24.96
CA ILE A 10 -16.08 9.90 -25.61
C ILE A 10 -15.49 10.52 -26.88
N VAL A 11 -16.12 10.29 -28.03
CA VAL A 11 -15.70 10.83 -29.31
C VAL A 11 -16.33 12.20 -29.49
N ILE A 12 -15.50 13.24 -29.42
CA ILE A 12 -15.93 14.64 -29.58
C ILE A 12 -15.18 15.21 -30.77
N SER A 13 -15.91 15.78 -31.74
CA SER A 13 -15.29 16.43 -32.88
C SER A 13 -14.40 17.60 -32.43
N ARG A 14 -13.31 17.87 -33.15
CA ARG A 14 -12.40 19.00 -32.89
C ARG A 14 -12.74 20.26 -33.69
N ASN A 15 -13.64 20.14 -34.67
CA ASN A 15 -14.10 21.29 -35.45
C ASN A 15 -15.06 22.18 -34.63
N THR A 16 -15.55 23.24 -35.26
CA THR A 16 -16.53 24.20 -34.70
C THR A 16 -17.83 23.52 -34.28
N GLN A 17 -18.28 22.47 -35.00
CA GLN A 17 -19.49 21.72 -34.65
C GLN A 17 -19.37 21.02 -33.28
N GLY A 18 -18.17 20.57 -32.89
CA GLY A 18 -17.93 19.96 -31.58
C GLY A 18 -17.68 20.94 -30.44
N GLU A 19 -17.50 22.23 -30.74
CA GLU A 19 -17.05 23.24 -29.77
C GLU A 19 -18.03 23.42 -28.61
N LYS A 20 -19.31 23.61 -28.92
CA LYS A 20 -20.37 23.72 -27.92
C LYS A 20 -20.35 22.55 -26.94
N SER A 21 -20.26 21.32 -27.44
CA SER A 21 -20.23 20.12 -26.58
C SER A 21 -18.99 20.05 -25.67
N ARG A 22 -17.81 20.47 -26.15
CA ARG A 22 -16.58 20.54 -25.33
C ARG A 22 -16.71 21.58 -24.22
N GLN A 23 -17.26 22.75 -24.54
CA GLN A 23 -17.52 23.81 -23.58
C GLN A 23 -18.56 23.38 -22.53
N SER A 24 -19.63 22.68 -22.93
CA SER A 24 -20.64 22.16 -22.01
C SER A 24 -20.07 21.11 -21.05
N ILE A 25 -19.22 20.19 -21.52
CA ILE A 25 -18.53 19.22 -20.65
C ILE A 25 -17.71 19.96 -19.59
N TRP A 26 -16.89 20.93 -19.99
CA TRP A 26 -16.11 21.73 -19.05
C TRP A 26 -16.96 22.55 -18.09
N THR A 27 -17.98 23.23 -18.61
CA THR A 27 -18.89 24.06 -17.81
C THR A 27 -19.58 23.24 -16.73
N THR A 28 -20.06 22.04 -17.08
CA THR A 28 -20.66 21.12 -16.11
C THR A 28 -19.63 20.70 -15.06
N HIS A 29 -18.41 20.35 -15.48
CA HIS A 29 -17.33 19.94 -14.57
C HIS A 29 -16.95 21.04 -13.58
N ALA A 30 -16.72 22.25 -14.09
CA ALA A 30 -16.36 23.41 -13.27
C ALA A 30 -17.49 23.76 -12.29
N ALA A 31 -18.72 23.91 -12.78
CA ALA A 31 -19.86 24.29 -11.95
C ALA A 31 -20.16 23.27 -10.84
N VAL A 32 -20.06 21.96 -11.12
CA VAL A 32 -20.22 20.93 -10.09
C VAL A 32 -19.10 21.02 -9.05
N ASN A 33 -17.85 21.21 -9.45
CA ASN A 33 -16.73 21.34 -8.51
C ASN A 33 -16.86 22.57 -7.61
N ASP A 34 -17.27 23.71 -8.18
CA ASP A 34 -17.53 24.93 -7.43
C ASP A 34 -18.69 24.75 -6.45
N ALA A 35 -19.74 24.02 -6.85
CA ALA A 35 -20.85 23.67 -5.97
C ALA A 35 -20.40 22.75 -4.82
N VAL A 36 -19.55 21.74 -5.09
CA VAL A 36 -19.00 20.87 -4.03
C VAL A 36 -18.20 21.70 -3.05
N ARG A 37 -17.32 22.58 -3.55
CA ARG A 37 -16.52 23.47 -2.70
C ARG A 37 -17.41 24.36 -1.83
N TYR A 38 -18.45 24.97 -2.43
CA TYR A 38 -19.42 25.78 -1.69
C TYR A 38 -20.03 25.01 -0.51
N TYR A 39 -20.50 23.78 -0.74
CA TYR A 39 -21.09 22.96 0.32
C TYR A 39 -20.07 22.48 1.35
N GLU A 40 -18.83 22.15 0.95
CA GLU A 40 -17.75 21.83 1.90
C GLU A 40 -17.43 23.03 2.82
N GLU A 41 -17.37 24.24 2.26
CA GLU A 41 -17.18 25.47 3.03
C GLU A 41 -18.34 25.72 4.00
N GLN A 42 -19.60 25.51 3.59
CA GLN A 42 -20.74 25.60 4.51
C GLN A 42 -20.66 24.56 5.63
N LEU A 43 -20.30 23.31 5.32
CA LEU A 43 -20.15 22.25 6.31
C LEU A 43 -19.00 22.54 7.29
N LEU A 44 -17.90 23.14 6.84
CA LEU A 44 -16.80 23.58 7.72
C LEU A 44 -17.22 24.71 8.66
N ILE A 45 -18.07 25.63 8.19
CA ILE A 45 -18.66 26.65 9.05
C ILE A 45 -19.53 25.99 10.12
N MET A 46 -20.44 25.08 9.73
CA MET A 46 -21.29 24.36 10.69
C MET A 46 -20.47 23.55 11.71
N ARG A 47 -19.39 22.93 11.26
CA ARG A 47 -18.44 22.17 12.09
C ARG A 47 -17.91 22.98 13.27
N GLY A 48 -17.65 24.28 13.11
CA GLY A 48 -17.32 25.18 14.23
C GLY A 48 -15.93 24.98 14.86
N LEU A 49 -15.03 24.31 14.17
CA LEU A 49 -13.70 23.91 14.65
C LEU A 49 -12.64 24.35 13.63
N GLY A 50 -11.46 24.73 14.11
CA GLY A 50 -10.32 25.08 13.26
C GLY A 50 -9.85 23.91 12.40
N TYR A 51 -9.19 24.23 11.28
CA TYR A 51 -8.66 23.24 10.35
C TYR A 51 -7.42 23.76 9.62
N HIS A 52 -6.65 22.83 9.04
CA HIS A 52 -5.39 23.11 8.36
C HIS A 52 -5.53 22.80 6.88
N ILE A 53 -5.22 23.75 6.01
CA ILE A 53 -5.08 23.51 4.57
C ILE A 53 -3.64 23.10 4.26
N SER A 54 -2.69 23.77 4.92
CA SER A 54 -1.26 23.46 4.84
C SER A 54 -0.59 23.74 6.20
N ASP A 55 0.72 23.46 6.32
CA ASP A 55 1.50 23.86 7.51
C ASP A 55 1.53 25.40 7.71
N LYS A 56 1.25 26.18 6.67
CA LYS A 56 1.28 27.65 6.70
C LYS A 56 -0.12 28.28 6.72
N ASP A 57 -1.11 27.55 6.21
CA ASP A 57 -2.47 28.04 6.03
C ASP A 57 -3.38 27.32 7.02
N VAL A 58 -3.56 27.95 8.18
CA VAL A 58 -4.37 27.46 9.30
C VAL A 58 -5.54 28.39 9.50
N VAL A 59 -6.75 27.84 9.50
CA VAL A 59 -7.97 28.57 9.82
C VAL A 59 -8.30 28.33 11.29
N SER A 60 -8.30 29.40 12.09
CA SER A 60 -8.50 29.29 13.53
C SER A 60 -9.95 28.94 13.88
N LYS A 61 -10.12 28.36 15.07
CA LYS A 61 -11.45 28.03 15.59
C LYS A 61 -12.29 29.29 15.77
N GLU A 62 -11.68 30.36 16.28
CA GLU A 62 -12.34 31.64 16.57
C GLU A 62 -12.92 32.26 15.31
N SER A 63 -12.14 32.26 14.21
CA SER A 63 -12.59 32.78 12.91
C SER A 63 -13.80 32.01 12.36
N ILE A 64 -13.79 30.68 12.45
CA ILE A 64 -14.92 29.85 12.00
C ILE A 64 -16.16 30.05 12.88
N GLN A 65 -15.99 30.18 14.19
CA GLN A 65 -17.12 30.40 15.10
C GLN A 65 -17.77 31.77 14.88
N GLN A 66 -16.98 32.80 14.59
CA GLN A 66 -17.49 34.13 14.22
C GLN A 66 -18.27 34.09 12.89
N GLU A 67 -17.71 33.45 11.85
CA GLU A 67 -18.40 33.31 10.56
C GLU A 67 -19.71 32.51 10.72
N ARG A 68 -19.70 31.43 11.51
CA ARG A 68 -20.90 30.63 11.80
C ARG A 68 -21.99 31.47 12.46
N LEU A 69 -21.66 32.25 13.49
CA LEU A 69 -22.63 33.13 14.14
C LEU A 69 -23.17 34.17 13.17
N SER A 70 -22.30 34.81 12.37
CA SER A 70 -22.72 35.77 11.35
C SER A 70 -23.72 35.15 10.36
N ARG A 71 -23.46 33.91 9.92
CA ARG A 71 -24.34 33.14 9.03
C ARG A 71 -25.68 32.82 9.69
N ILE A 72 -25.67 32.35 10.93
CA ILE A 72 -26.90 32.04 11.67
C ILE A 72 -27.77 33.28 11.82
N ARG A 73 -27.18 34.42 12.24
CA ARG A 73 -27.92 35.67 12.44
C ARG A 73 -28.46 36.23 11.12
N ARG A 74 -27.71 36.08 10.02
CA ARG A 74 -28.20 36.42 8.67
C ARG A 74 -29.38 35.55 8.26
N ALA A 75 -29.30 34.24 8.48
CA ALA A 75 -30.39 33.31 8.18
C ALA A 75 -31.66 33.67 8.98
N GLN A 76 -31.55 34.01 10.26
CA GLN A 76 -32.70 34.48 11.06
C GLN A 76 -33.40 35.67 10.42
N LEU A 77 -32.62 36.67 9.99
CA LEU A 77 -33.16 37.86 9.32
C LEU A 77 -33.83 37.51 7.98
N GLU A 78 -33.17 36.69 7.15
CA GLU A 78 -33.69 36.25 5.85
C GLU A 78 -34.95 35.38 5.97
N ASN A 79 -35.07 34.62 7.06
CA ASN A 79 -36.21 33.75 7.36
C ASN A 79 -37.34 34.47 8.13
N GLY A 80 -37.30 35.80 8.22
CA GLY A 80 -38.38 36.62 8.76
C GLY A 80 -38.40 36.78 10.28
N LEU A 81 -37.29 36.52 10.97
CA LEU A 81 -37.10 36.87 12.39
C LEU A 81 -36.27 38.15 12.53
N PRO A 82 -36.90 39.32 12.76
CA PRO A 82 -36.21 40.60 12.86
C PRO A 82 -35.41 40.74 14.17
N GLU A 83 -35.80 40.03 15.22
CA GLU A 83 -35.08 39.98 16.50
C GLU A 83 -34.33 38.64 16.66
N PRO A 84 -33.07 38.65 17.12
CA PRO A 84 -32.29 37.42 17.27
C PRO A 84 -32.88 36.51 18.34
N LEU A 85 -33.34 35.31 17.96
CA LEU A 85 -33.81 34.30 18.91
C LEU A 85 -32.66 33.35 19.30
N GLY A 86 -32.57 32.98 20.58
CA GLY A 86 -31.55 32.05 21.10
C GLY A 86 -30.19 32.69 21.42
N THR A 87 -29.51 32.14 22.41
CA THR A 87 -28.16 32.59 22.78
C THR A 87 -27.11 32.13 21.76
N ASP A 88 -26.02 32.87 21.62
CA ASP A 88 -24.92 32.48 20.70
C ASP A 88 -24.37 31.08 21.02
N ALA A 89 -24.30 30.71 22.31
CA ALA A 89 -23.84 29.39 22.73
C ALA A 89 -24.81 28.27 22.31
N GLU A 90 -26.11 28.49 22.49
CA GLU A 90 -27.17 27.56 22.10
C GLU A 90 -27.20 27.34 20.59
N LEU A 91 -27.19 28.42 19.81
CA LEU A 91 -27.20 28.36 18.34
C LEU A 91 -25.96 27.64 17.79
N ASN A 92 -24.78 27.96 18.32
CA ASN A 92 -23.54 27.27 17.95
C ASN A 92 -23.60 25.78 18.27
N SER A 93 -24.20 25.40 19.41
CA SER A 93 -24.35 24.01 19.83
C SER A 93 -25.32 23.24 18.93
N LEU A 94 -26.49 23.83 18.63
CA LEU A 94 -27.49 23.20 17.76
C LEU A 94 -26.98 23.00 16.32
N VAL A 95 -26.33 24.01 15.73
CA VAL A 95 -25.75 23.89 14.39
C VAL A 95 -24.61 22.88 14.35
N ARG A 96 -23.77 22.83 15.40
CA ARG A 96 -22.74 21.79 15.54
C ARG A 96 -23.36 20.39 15.59
N LYS A 97 -24.39 20.21 16.41
CA LYS A 97 -25.10 18.92 16.52
C LYS A 97 -25.76 18.54 15.19
N PHE A 98 -26.27 19.50 14.44
CA PHE A 98 -26.80 19.24 13.11
C PHE A 98 -25.72 18.78 12.13
N TYR A 99 -24.53 19.39 12.17
CA TYR A 99 -23.36 18.91 11.42
C TYR A 99 -23.00 17.46 11.77
N GLU A 100 -23.05 17.08 13.05
CA GLU A 100 -22.73 15.71 13.48
C GLU A 100 -23.72 14.68 12.92
N PHE A 101 -24.99 15.03 12.72
CA PHE A 101 -25.94 14.15 12.02
C PHE A 101 -25.66 14.02 10.51
N ILE A 102 -25.13 15.06 9.88
CA ILE A 102 -24.76 15.05 8.46
C ILE A 102 -23.44 14.28 8.26
N VAL A 103 -22.49 14.48 9.19
CA VAL A 103 -21.13 13.92 9.18
C VAL A 103 -20.86 13.16 10.49
N PRO A 104 -21.52 12.01 10.71
CA PRO A 104 -21.40 11.21 11.94
C PRO A 104 -19.99 10.69 12.22
N SER A 105 -19.12 10.60 11.21
CA SER A 105 -17.73 10.21 11.43
C SER A 105 -16.96 11.20 12.31
N SER A 106 -17.44 12.44 12.46
CA SER A 106 -16.89 13.44 13.39
C SER A 106 -17.08 13.07 14.87
N VAL A 107 -17.98 12.13 15.16
CA VAL A 107 -18.24 11.55 16.49
C VAL A 107 -18.01 10.04 16.53
N LYS A 108 -17.22 9.50 15.59
CA LYS A 108 -16.89 8.06 15.44
C LYS A 108 -18.09 7.16 15.12
N GLU A 109 -19.15 7.72 14.54
CA GLU A 109 -20.28 6.96 14.03
C GLU A 109 -20.18 6.76 12.52
N ASP A 110 -20.77 5.68 12.01
CA ASP A 110 -20.77 5.37 10.57
C ASP A 110 -21.77 6.26 9.82
N GLY A 111 -21.34 6.80 8.68
CA GLY A 111 -22.16 7.68 7.84
C GLY A 111 -22.27 7.22 6.39
N ASN A 112 -23.36 7.61 5.74
CA ASN A 112 -23.58 7.37 4.32
C ASN A 112 -23.91 8.68 3.58
N ALA A 113 -23.00 9.13 2.71
CA ALA A 113 -23.16 10.35 1.94
C ALA A 113 -24.41 10.37 1.03
N GLN A 114 -24.89 9.20 0.58
CA GLN A 114 -26.15 9.13 -0.18
C GLN A 114 -27.36 9.47 0.69
N GLN A 115 -27.38 8.98 1.93
CA GLN A 115 -28.48 9.24 2.87
C GLN A 115 -28.46 10.69 3.37
N ALA A 116 -27.28 11.29 3.46
CA ALA A 116 -27.11 12.68 3.87
C ALA A 116 -27.86 13.68 2.96
N ASN A 117 -28.16 13.33 1.70
CA ASN A 117 -28.99 14.15 0.82
C ASN A 117 -30.37 14.49 1.41
N GLY A 118 -30.88 13.68 2.35
CA GLY A 118 -32.09 14.00 3.09
C GLY A 118 -32.01 15.34 3.85
N PHE A 119 -30.82 15.72 4.33
CA PHE A 119 -30.60 16.94 5.11
C PHE A 119 -30.48 18.21 4.24
N LEU A 120 -30.25 18.06 2.93
CA LEU A 120 -30.03 19.20 2.04
C LEU A 120 -31.29 20.07 1.90
N SER A 121 -32.47 19.44 1.77
CA SER A 121 -33.74 20.17 1.68
C SER A 121 -34.00 21.02 2.93
N PRO A 122 -33.95 20.49 4.17
CA PRO A 122 -34.05 21.32 5.38
C PRO A 122 -33.02 22.46 5.47
N LEU A 123 -31.82 22.28 4.90
CA LEU A 123 -30.76 23.30 4.93
C LEU A 123 -31.00 24.48 3.98
N THR A 124 -31.72 24.26 2.88
CA THR A 124 -31.72 25.17 1.73
C THR A 124 -33.10 25.58 1.23
N ASP A 125 -34.14 24.84 1.58
CA ASP A 125 -35.50 25.06 1.09
C ASP A 125 -36.44 25.48 2.23
N PRO A 126 -37.03 26.69 2.17
CA PRO A 126 -37.90 27.22 3.23
C PRO A 126 -39.20 26.44 3.41
N ILE A 127 -39.62 25.64 2.42
CA ILE A 127 -40.87 24.87 2.44
C ILE A 127 -40.63 23.39 2.73
N SER A 128 -39.39 23.00 3.05
CA SER A 128 -39.03 21.61 3.28
C SER A 128 -39.69 21.02 4.52
N ILE A 129 -40.46 19.95 4.34
CA ILE A 129 -40.99 19.09 5.42
C ILE A 129 -40.10 17.87 5.74
N GLY A 130 -38.87 17.86 5.21
CA GLY A 130 -37.89 16.79 5.44
C GLY A 130 -37.65 16.53 6.93
N TYR A 131 -37.61 15.26 7.33
CA TYR A 131 -37.53 14.81 8.73
C TYR A 131 -38.72 15.18 9.65
N LEU A 132 -39.58 16.13 9.29
CA LEU A 132 -40.72 16.54 10.12
C LEU A 132 -41.92 15.57 10.02
N SER A 133 -42.05 14.84 8.90
CA SER A 133 -43.15 13.87 8.75
C SER A 133 -43.18 12.80 9.86
N ILE A 134 -42.06 12.55 10.55
CA ILE A 134 -42.01 11.59 11.66
C ILE A 134 -42.93 11.97 12.83
N PHE A 135 -43.13 13.27 13.08
CA PHE A 135 -43.99 13.76 14.16
C PHE A 135 -45.47 13.48 13.86
N GLU A 136 -45.94 13.75 12.64
CA GLU A 136 -47.30 13.40 12.19
C GLU A 136 -47.55 11.88 12.29
N LYS A 137 -46.52 11.11 11.91
CA LYS A 137 -46.52 9.65 11.90
C LYS A 137 -46.61 9.00 13.28
N LEU A 138 -46.15 9.69 14.32
CA LEU A 138 -46.19 9.23 15.71
C LEU A 138 -47.36 9.84 16.49
N GLY A 139 -47.93 10.96 16.04
CA GLY A 139 -49.20 11.49 16.56
C GLY A 139 -50.43 10.64 16.22
N THR A 140 -50.28 9.64 15.33
CA THR A 140 -51.38 8.80 14.80
C THR A 140 -51.12 7.29 14.98
N ILE A 141 -50.52 6.89 16.10
CA ILE A 141 -50.24 5.47 16.40
C ILE A 141 -51.55 4.72 16.67
N PRO A 142 -51.83 3.60 15.98
CA PRO A 142 -53.04 2.80 16.23
C PRO A 142 -52.99 2.06 17.58
N ASP A 143 -54.13 1.96 18.26
CA ASP A 143 -54.24 1.29 19.57
C ASP A 143 -53.78 -0.18 19.57
N TRP A 144 -53.95 -0.87 18.44
CA TRP A 144 -53.55 -2.27 18.31
C TRP A 144 -52.04 -2.48 18.48
N VAL A 145 -51.21 -1.45 18.28
CA VAL A 145 -49.76 -1.51 18.54
C VAL A 145 -49.49 -1.69 20.03
N GLY A 146 -50.26 -1.01 20.90
CA GLY A 146 -50.20 -1.19 22.35
C GLY A 146 -50.71 -2.56 22.78
N GLN A 147 -51.82 -3.02 22.18
CA GLN A 147 -52.38 -4.36 22.40
C GLN A 147 -51.37 -5.46 22.02
N LEU A 148 -50.68 -5.30 20.88
CA LEU A 148 -49.68 -6.27 20.43
C LEU A 148 -48.50 -6.37 21.40
N LYS A 149 -48.02 -5.23 21.92
CA LYS A 149 -46.94 -5.20 22.92
C LYS A 149 -47.35 -5.79 24.27
N ALA A 150 -48.64 -5.72 24.61
CA ALA A 150 -49.22 -6.31 25.82
C ALA A 150 -49.52 -7.82 25.68
N GLY A 151 -49.32 -8.41 24.49
CA GLY A 151 -49.59 -9.82 24.23
C GLY A 151 -51.07 -10.16 24.02
N ASP A 152 -51.90 -9.17 23.65
CA ASP A 152 -53.32 -9.37 23.39
C ASP A 152 -53.52 -10.29 22.16
N PRO A 153 -54.23 -11.43 22.31
CA PRO A 153 -54.52 -12.35 21.21
C PRO A 153 -55.27 -11.70 20.04
N GLN A 154 -56.02 -10.61 20.27
CA GLN A 154 -56.84 -9.94 19.27
C GLN A 154 -56.09 -8.86 18.47
N ALA A 155 -54.86 -8.51 18.87
CA ALA A 155 -54.11 -7.40 18.29
C ALA A 155 -53.84 -7.56 16.78
N VAL A 156 -53.58 -8.78 16.31
CA VAL A 156 -53.34 -9.08 14.89
C VAL A 156 -54.61 -8.92 14.06
N GLU A 157 -55.77 -9.30 14.60
CA GLU A 157 -57.08 -9.09 13.96
C GLU A 157 -57.39 -7.58 13.87
N ASN A 158 -57.12 -6.84 14.94
CA ASN A 158 -57.34 -5.40 15.00
C ASN A 158 -56.41 -4.64 14.05
N ALA A 159 -55.17 -5.11 13.86
CA ALA A 159 -54.24 -4.60 12.86
C ALA A 159 -54.78 -4.77 11.42
N LYS A 160 -55.39 -5.92 11.11
CA LYS A 160 -56.04 -6.17 9.82
C LYS A 160 -57.23 -5.23 9.61
N LYS A 161 -58.10 -5.06 10.61
CA LYS A 161 -59.22 -4.11 10.54
C LYS A 161 -58.75 -2.68 10.33
N TRP A 162 -57.71 -2.25 11.06
CA TRP A 162 -57.11 -0.94 10.91
C TRP A 162 -56.59 -0.70 9.49
N SER A 163 -56.00 -1.70 8.83
CA SER A 163 -55.47 -1.56 7.46
C SER A 163 -56.55 -1.18 6.42
N ALA A 164 -57.82 -1.48 6.69
CA ALA A 164 -58.97 -1.10 5.86
C ALA A 164 -59.58 0.27 6.23
N THR A 165 -59.12 0.92 7.31
CA THR A 165 -59.59 2.26 7.69
C THR A 165 -58.95 3.34 6.82
N SER A 166 -59.54 4.54 6.78
CA SER A 166 -58.97 5.70 6.10
C SER A 166 -57.54 6.03 6.58
N ALA A 167 -57.25 5.88 7.88
CA ALA A 167 -55.92 6.07 8.45
C ALA A 167 -54.93 5.00 7.99
N GLY A 168 -55.35 3.73 7.95
CA GLY A 168 -54.55 2.62 7.42
C GLY A 168 -54.25 2.77 5.93
N ILE A 169 -55.27 3.13 5.14
CA ILE A 169 -55.13 3.39 3.69
C ILE A 169 -54.17 4.55 3.44
N LYS A 170 -54.32 5.69 4.16
CA LYS A 170 -53.39 6.83 4.07
C LYS A 170 -51.95 6.38 4.33
N ARG A 171 -51.73 5.55 5.36
CA ARG A 171 -50.41 5.01 5.72
C ARG A 171 -49.84 4.09 4.65
N LEU A 172 -50.68 3.28 4.03
CA LEU A 172 -50.32 2.38 2.93
C LEU A 172 -50.09 3.14 1.62
N SER A 173 -50.69 4.31 1.42
CA SER A 173 -50.50 5.16 0.23
C SER A 173 -49.28 6.09 0.31
N GLU A 174 -48.62 6.21 1.46
CA GLU A 174 -47.44 7.07 1.60
C GLU A 174 -46.32 6.73 0.59
N THR A 175 -45.79 7.79 -0.02
CA THR A 175 -44.70 7.75 -1.00
C THR A 175 -43.33 7.59 -0.32
N GLY A 176 -42.43 6.84 -0.94
CA GLY A 176 -41.08 6.56 -0.44
C GLY A 176 -40.71 5.08 -0.55
N ALA A 177 -39.48 4.72 -0.16
CA ALA A 177 -39.08 3.32 -0.10
C ALA A 177 -39.95 2.57 0.93
N PRO A 178 -40.68 1.50 0.55
CA PRO A 178 -41.62 0.86 1.46
C PRO A 178 -40.85 0.20 2.62
N PRO A 179 -41.20 0.50 3.88
CA PRO A 179 -40.59 -0.14 5.05
C PRO A 179 -40.87 -1.65 5.05
N LYS A 180 -40.08 -2.40 5.84
CA LYS A 180 -40.16 -3.87 5.90
C LYS A 180 -41.59 -4.36 6.14
N TRP A 181 -42.30 -3.77 7.10
CA TRP A 181 -43.68 -4.14 7.41
C TRP A 181 -44.63 -3.96 6.23
N LYS A 182 -44.46 -2.90 5.41
CA LYS A 182 -45.32 -2.65 4.25
C LYS A 182 -45.08 -3.69 3.16
N LYS A 183 -43.82 -4.12 2.97
CA LYS A 183 -43.49 -5.22 2.06
C LYS A 183 -44.13 -6.53 2.53
N LEU A 184 -43.98 -6.85 3.83
CA LEU A 184 -44.58 -8.05 4.43
C LEU A 184 -46.10 -8.05 4.31
N PHE A 185 -46.75 -6.89 4.53
CA PHE A 185 -48.18 -6.71 4.33
C PHE A 185 -48.60 -7.00 2.88
N LEU A 186 -47.89 -6.42 1.91
CA LEU A 186 -48.17 -6.61 0.48
C LEU A 186 -47.93 -8.05 0.00
N THR A 187 -47.04 -8.80 0.65
CA THR A 187 -46.78 -10.22 0.37
C THR A 187 -47.68 -11.16 1.18
N GLY A 188 -48.56 -10.65 2.04
CA GLY A 188 -49.45 -11.46 2.89
C GLY A 188 -48.75 -12.18 4.05
N ASP A 189 -47.55 -11.75 4.45
CA ASP A 189 -46.80 -12.37 5.55
C ASP A 189 -47.40 -11.97 6.91
N PRO A 190 -47.77 -12.93 7.78
CA PRO A 190 -48.46 -12.65 9.05
C PRO A 190 -47.60 -11.91 10.08
N SER A 191 -46.29 -11.80 9.89
CA SER A 191 -45.37 -11.10 10.79
C SER A 191 -45.35 -9.57 10.60
N TRP A 192 -46.09 -9.03 9.62
CA TRP A 192 -46.10 -7.59 9.35
C TRP A 192 -46.52 -6.69 10.54
N PRO A 193 -47.49 -7.06 11.43
CA PRO A 193 -47.88 -6.20 12.56
C PRO A 193 -46.74 -6.04 13.57
N GLN A 194 -45.99 -7.12 13.81
CA GLN A 194 -44.79 -7.09 14.64
C GLN A 194 -43.72 -6.18 14.03
N SER A 195 -43.47 -6.32 12.73
CA SER A 195 -42.52 -5.44 12.03
C SER A 195 -42.98 -3.97 11.99
N PHE A 196 -44.28 -3.68 12.04
CA PHE A 196 -44.81 -2.31 12.13
C PHE A 196 -44.57 -1.72 13.52
N SER A 197 -44.82 -2.50 14.58
CA SER A 197 -44.52 -2.09 15.96
C SER A 197 -43.04 -1.75 16.14
N GLU A 198 -42.15 -2.59 15.60
CA GLU A 198 -40.70 -2.33 15.57
C GLU A 198 -40.33 -1.04 14.80
N ASP A 199 -41.01 -0.75 13.69
CA ASP A 199 -40.81 0.49 12.91
C ASP A 199 -41.27 1.74 13.68
N ILE A 200 -42.35 1.64 14.46
CA ILE A 200 -42.80 2.71 15.37
C ILE A 200 -41.77 2.93 16.49
N ASP A 201 -41.29 1.88 17.15
CA ASP A 201 -40.27 1.99 18.19
C ASP A 201 -38.97 2.61 17.66
N LYS A 202 -38.59 2.26 16.43
CA LYS A 202 -37.47 2.88 15.74
C LYS A 202 -37.70 4.38 15.54
N LYS A 203 -38.88 4.79 15.06
CA LYS A 203 -39.21 6.21 14.83
C LYS A 203 -39.28 7.02 16.12
N ILE A 204 -39.78 6.44 17.22
CA ILE A 204 -39.79 7.10 18.53
C ILE A 204 -38.36 7.44 18.97
N LYS A 205 -37.42 6.51 18.78
CA LYS A 205 -36.00 6.77 19.06
C LYS A 205 -35.40 7.81 18.11
N GLU A 206 -35.80 7.80 16.84
CA GLU A 206 -35.32 8.75 15.83
C GLU A 206 -35.75 10.20 16.13
N ILE A 207 -36.91 10.45 16.75
CA ILE A 207 -37.37 11.81 17.09
C ILE A 207 -36.33 12.58 17.90
N GLU A 208 -35.74 11.95 18.92
CA GLU A 208 -34.76 12.59 19.81
C GLU A 208 -33.41 12.90 19.11
N GLY A 209 -33.23 12.41 17.88
CA GLY A 209 -32.07 12.67 17.03
C GLY A 209 -32.23 13.92 16.15
N ALA A 210 -31.94 13.76 14.85
CA ALA A 210 -31.96 14.85 13.88
C ALA A 210 -33.31 15.60 13.75
N PRO A 211 -34.49 14.94 13.75
CA PRO A 211 -35.78 15.62 13.64
C PRO A 211 -36.01 16.70 14.69
N LYS A 212 -35.67 16.44 15.97
CA LYS A 212 -35.80 17.42 17.05
C LYS A 212 -34.90 18.63 16.85
N VAL A 213 -33.64 18.41 16.47
CA VAL A 213 -32.69 19.51 16.20
C VAL A 213 -33.14 20.34 15.00
N ILE A 214 -33.64 19.71 13.94
CA ILE A 214 -34.20 20.41 12.77
C ILE A 214 -35.41 21.25 13.18
N CYS A 215 -36.33 20.70 13.97
CA CYS A 215 -37.50 21.43 14.48
C CYS A 215 -37.10 22.67 15.26
N GLN A 216 -36.16 22.53 16.22
CA GLN A 216 -35.65 23.64 17.01
C GLN A 216 -34.99 24.72 16.14
N LEU A 217 -34.16 24.32 15.18
CA LEU A 217 -33.51 25.28 14.28
C LEU A 217 -34.51 26.00 13.36
N MET A 218 -35.58 25.34 12.94
CA MET A 218 -36.67 25.97 12.17
C MET A 218 -37.48 26.95 13.04
N GLU A 219 -37.85 26.57 14.26
CA GLU A 219 -38.53 27.45 15.23
C GLU A 219 -37.71 28.70 15.56
N MET A 220 -36.38 28.56 15.56
CA MET A 220 -35.43 29.66 15.75
C MET A 220 -35.11 30.45 14.48
N GLY A 221 -35.77 30.16 13.35
CA GLY A 221 -35.54 30.80 12.05
C GLY A 221 -34.13 30.62 11.50
N VAL A 222 -33.37 29.63 11.97
CA VAL A 222 -32.01 29.33 11.50
C VAL A 222 -32.04 28.53 10.20
N LEU A 223 -33.09 27.75 9.96
CA LEU A 223 -33.29 26.99 8.73
C LEU A 223 -34.35 27.65 7.84
N PRO A 224 -34.10 27.77 6.52
CA PRO A 224 -32.87 27.43 5.79
C PRO A 224 -31.66 28.27 6.23
N LEU A 225 -30.48 27.64 6.30
CA LEU A 225 -29.26 28.30 6.78
C LEU A 225 -28.52 29.04 5.65
N PHE A 226 -28.67 28.56 4.42
CA PHE A 226 -28.06 29.13 3.22
C PHE A 226 -28.82 28.68 1.96
N PRO A 227 -28.76 29.43 0.84
CA PRO A 227 -29.43 29.04 -0.40
C PRO A 227 -28.75 27.85 -1.09
N ALA A 228 -29.48 27.12 -1.95
CA ALA A 228 -28.88 26.11 -2.82
C ALA A 228 -27.98 26.76 -3.89
N TYR A 229 -26.88 26.10 -4.28
CA TYR A 229 -25.84 26.71 -5.12
C TYR A 229 -26.33 27.04 -6.53
N PHE A 230 -27.22 26.20 -7.10
CA PHE A 230 -27.73 26.37 -8.46
C PHE A 230 -29.06 27.14 -8.56
N ALA A 231 -29.69 27.50 -7.44
CA ALA A 231 -31.05 28.05 -7.42
C ALA A 231 -31.22 29.33 -8.27
N ASP A 232 -30.26 30.24 -8.23
CA ASP A 232 -30.24 31.50 -8.98
C ASP A 232 -29.51 31.40 -10.34
N LYS A 233 -28.72 30.33 -10.53
CA LYS A 233 -27.86 30.12 -11.69
C LYS A 233 -28.52 29.35 -12.83
N LEU A 234 -29.54 28.53 -12.56
CA LEU A 234 -30.24 27.77 -13.59
C LEU A 234 -31.42 28.56 -14.19
N GLU A 235 -31.57 28.55 -15.51
CA GLU A 235 -32.77 29.03 -16.18
C GLU A 235 -33.93 28.04 -16.06
N GLY A 236 -35.15 28.56 -15.88
CA GLY A 236 -36.36 27.72 -15.77
C GLY A 236 -36.39 26.81 -14.54
N SER A 237 -35.69 27.19 -13.47
CA SER A 237 -35.72 26.45 -12.20
C SER A 237 -37.05 26.70 -11.48
N ASP A 238 -38.01 25.79 -11.66
CA ASP A 238 -39.32 25.85 -10.98
C ASP A 238 -39.24 25.50 -9.48
N GLY A 239 -38.06 25.16 -8.96
CA GLY A 239 -37.86 24.69 -7.58
C GLY A 239 -36.60 25.23 -6.90
N SER A 240 -36.57 25.09 -5.58
CA SER A 240 -35.49 25.51 -4.65
C SER A 240 -34.19 24.70 -4.79
N LEU A 241 -34.25 23.44 -5.29
CA LEU A 241 -33.14 22.49 -5.25
C LEU A 241 -32.98 21.69 -6.56
N SER A 242 -31.79 21.74 -7.16
CA SER A 242 -31.46 20.95 -8.36
C SER A 242 -30.93 19.55 -8.03
N ARG A 243 -31.04 18.62 -8.98
CA ARG A 243 -30.31 17.33 -8.90
C ARG A 243 -28.79 17.52 -8.94
N TRP A 244 -28.30 18.63 -9.50
CA TRP A 244 -26.90 19.02 -9.47
C TRP A 244 -26.45 19.41 -8.05
N ASP A 245 -27.30 20.10 -7.28
CA ASP A 245 -27.04 20.38 -5.85
C ASP A 245 -26.96 19.08 -5.03
N ARG A 246 -27.87 18.13 -5.27
CA ARG A 246 -27.83 16.81 -4.61
C ARG A 246 -26.55 16.03 -4.91
N LEU A 247 -26.06 16.09 -6.15
CA LEU A 247 -24.77 15.48 -6.50
C LEU A 247 -23.63 16.19 -5.75
N ALA A 248 -23.59 17.51 -5.81
CA ALA A 248 -22.53 18.30 -5.20
C ALA A 248 -22.47 18.11 -3.67
N PHE A 249 -23.63 18.15 -3.00
CA PHE A 249 -23.74 17.93 -1.56
C PHE A 249 -23.31 16.52 -1.15
N ARG A 250 -23.73 15.47 -1.90
CA ARG A 250 -23.25 14.10 -1.66
C ARG A 250 -21.72 14.01 -1.76
N LEU A 251 -21.13 14.62 -2.79
CA LEU A 251 -19.68 14.59 -2.98
C LEU A 251 -18.96 15.34 -1.84
N ALA A 252 -19.52 16.48 -1.38
CA ALA A 252 -19.01 17.24 -0.25
C ALA A 252 -19.07 16.41 1.05
N VAL A 253 -20.23 15.84 1.39
CA VAL A 253 -20.38 14.99 2.58
C VAL A 253 -19.49 13.75 2.50
N GLY A 254 -19.36 13.13 1.32
CA GLY A 254 -18.44 12.01 1.12
C GLY A 254 -16.98 12.35 1.44
N HIS A 255 -16.53 13.55 1.07
CA HIS A 255 -15.22 14.06 1.43
C HIS A 255 -15.11 14.33 2.94
N MET A 256 -16.10 15.03 3.53
CA MET A 256 -16.12 15.36 4.96
C MET A 256 -16.14 14.11 5.85
N LEU A 257 -16.91 13.08 5.48
CA LEU A 257 -16.96 11.81 6.21
C LEU A 257 -15.57 11.18 6.31
N SER A 258 -14.86 11.10 5.17
CA SER A 258 -13.51 10.54 5.14
C SER A 258 -12.52 11.43 5.88
N TRP A 259 -12.58 12.75 5.70
CA TRP A 259 -11.65 13.68 6.31
C TRP A 259 -11.75 13.67 7.85
N GLU A 260 -12.96 13.69 8.43
CA GLU A 260 -13.15 13.62 9.89
C GLU A 260 -12.64 12.30 10.49
N SER A 261 -12.86 11.16 9.81
CA SER A 261 -12.26 9.88 10.22
C SER A 261 -10.73 9.96 10.25
N TRP A 262 -10.12 10.63 9.27
CA TRP A 262 -8.67 10.85 9.24
C TRP A 262 -8.19 11.84 10.30
N CYS A 263 -8.97 12.87 10.63
CA CYS A 263 -8.65 13.78 11.73
C CYS A 263 -8.59 13.04 13.06
N ILE A 264 -9.62 12.25 13.38
CA ILE A 264 -9.68 11.45 14.61
C ILE A 264 -8.52 10.46 14.67
N LYS A 265 -8.32 9.70 13.58
CA LYS A 265 -7.23 8.73 13.49
C LYS A 265 -5.86 9.39 13.66
N SER A 266 -5.64 10.54 13.05
CA SER A 266 -4.38 11.28 13.17
C SER A 266 -4.13 11.73 14.61
N ALA A 267 -5.15 12.24 15.28
CA ALA A 267 -5.08 12.64 16.69
C ALA A 267 -4.75 11.45 17.61
N GLU A 268 -5.45 10.33 17.45
CA GLU A 268 -5.22 9.10 18.22
C GLU A 268 -3.81 8.53 17.99
N ASP A 269 -3.40 8.42 16.72
CA ASP A 269 -2.06 7.95 16.37
C ASP A 269 -0.97 8.88 16.90
N HIS A 270 -1.17 10.21 16.85
CA HIS A 270 -0.20 11.17 17.38
C HIS A 270 -0.07 11.04 18.90
N PHE A 271 -1.21 10.97 19.62
CA PHE A 271 -1.24 10.81 21.06
C PHE A 271 -0.54 9.53 21.51
N GLU A 272 -0.85 8.40 20.87
CA GLU A 272 -0.26 7.10 21.22
C GLU A 272 1.24 7.06 20.87
N ARG A 273 1.67 7.66 19.75
CA ARG A 273 3.10 7.81 19.43
C ARG A 273 3.82 8.63 20.51
N LYS A 274 3.22 9.73 20.98
CA LYS A 274 3.80 10.58 22.02
C LYS A 274 4.00 9.79 23.32
N ARG A 275 2.93 9.13 23.78
CA ARG A 275 2.95 8.28 24.98
C ARG A 275 4.04 7.21 24.94
N ARG A 276 4.18 6.52 23.80
CA ARG A 276 5.22 5.48 23.63
C ARG A 276 6.63 6.05 23.60
N VAL A 277 6.84 7.21 22.96
CA VAL A 277 8.14 7.90 22.95
C VAL A 277 8.56 8.29 24.36
N GLU A 278 7.64 8.83 25.15
CA GLU A 278 7.87 9.22 26.55
C GLU A 278 8.20 7.97 27.39
N SER A 279 7.36 6.93 27.34
CA SER A 279 7.56 5.68 28.07
C SER A 279 8.87 4.97 27.70
N PHE A 280 9.23 4.92 26.40
CA PHE A 280 10.50 4.34 25.96
C PHE A 280 11.70 5.13 26.49
N SER A 281 11.61 6.47 26.47
CA SER A 281 12.69 7.34 26.95
C SER A 281 12.89 7.15 28.46
N GLU A 282 11.81 7.12 29.24
CA GLU A 282 11.88 6.87 30.70
C GLU A 282 12.49 5.51 31.02
N LYS A 283 12.10 4.46 30.29
CA LYS A 283 12.58 3.10 30.52
C LYS A 283 14.06 2.90 30.20
N HIS A 284 14.57 3.55 29.15
CA HIS A 284 15.90 3.29 28.60
C HIS A 284 16.93 4.39 28.90
N THR A 285 16.56 5.43 29.65
CA THR A 285 17.50 6.45 30.14
C THR A 285 17.95 6.08 31.55
N THR A 286 18.92 5.18 31.65
CA THR A 286 19.55 4.78 32.92
C THR A 286 20.66 5.76 33.31
N PRO A 287 21.00 5.91 34.61
CA PRO A 287 22.10 6.78 35.04
C PRO A 287 23.44 6.49 34.35
N SER A 288 23.72 5.22 34.02
CA SER A 288 24.91 4.77 33.29
C SER A 288 24.94 5.27 31.84
N LEU A 289 23.77 5.44 31.20
CA LEU A 289 23.66 5.85 29.80
C LEU A 289 23.57 7.37 29.59
N ILE A 290 23.19 8.15 30.62
CA ILE A 290 23.03 9.61 30.51
C ILE A 290 24.29 10.28 29.95
N ILE A 291 25.47 9.95 30.49
CA ILE A 291 26.75 10.53 30.04
C ILE A 291 27.03 10.17 28.58
N CYS A 292 26.72 8.93 28.18
CA CYS A 292 26.86 8.49 26.79
C CYS A 292 25.92 9.25 25.86
N PHE A 293 24.68 9.48 26.27
CA PHE A 293 23.68 10.23 25.49
C PHE A 293 24.09 11.70 25.33
N GLU A 294 24.57 12.36 26.39
CA GLU A 294 25.10 13.72 26.31
C GLU A 294 26.28 13.82 25.34
N THR A 295 27.18 12.82 25.35
CA THR A 295 28.32 12.76 24.43
C THR A 295 27.85 12.57 22.97
N LEU A 296 26.83 11.75 22.73
CA LEU A 296 26.24 11.55 21.40
C LEU A 296 25.48 12.80 20.92
N GLU A 297 24.79 13.52 21.81
CA GLU A 297 24.15 14.80 21.50
C GLU A 297 25.18 15.88 21.14
N LYS A 298 26.31 15.91 21.85
CA LYS A 298 27.45 16.78 21.51
C LYS A 298 27.96 16.47 20.10
N TYR A 299 28.17 15.21 19.76
CA TYR A 299 28.53 14.81 18.39
C TYR A 299 27.51 15.31 17.36
N GLN A 300 26.21 15.18 17.63
CA GLN A 300 25.18 15.67 16.71
C GLN A 300 25.25 17.17 16.46
N LYS A 301 25.43 17.96 17.53
CA LYS A 301 25.59 19.42 17.45
C LYS A 301 26.84 19.80 16.67
N GLU A 302 27.99 19.19 17.00
CA GLU A 302 29.24 19.47 16.29
C GLU A 302 29.16 19.09 14.81
N ARG A 303 28.57 17.93 14.47
CA ARG A 303 28.38 17.50 13.09
C ARG A 303 27.45 18.44 12.33
N GLN A 304 26.41 18.94 12.98
CA GLN A 304 25.50 19.93 12.42
C GLN A 304 26.22 21.26 12.15
N GLU A 305 26.97 21.78 13.11
CA GLU A 305 27.61 23.10 13.03
C GLU A 305 28.84 23.10 12.11
N LYS A 306 29.78 22.17 12.32
CA LYS A 306 31.07 22.15 11.65
C LYS A 306 30.99 21.69 10.20
N GLU A 307 30.09 20.77 9.86
CA GLU A 307 30.09 20.16 8.52
C GLU A 307 28.85 20.46 7.68
N LEU A 308 27.67 20.49 8.30
CA LEU A 308 26.42 20.75 7.59
C LEU A 308 26.10 22.26 7.52
N GLY A 309 26.40 23.01 8.59
CA GLY A 309 26.16 24.45 8.69
C GLY A 309 27.13 25.32 7.88
N GLN A 310 28.37 24.86 7.69
CA GLN A 310 29.35 25.53 6.81
C GLN A 310 28.93 25.47 5.32
N ASN A 311 28.08 24.52 4.94
CA ASN A 311 27.48 24.44 3.62
C ASN A 311 26.29 25.42 3.53
N ARG A 312 26.57 26.71 3.30
CA ARG A 312 25.58 27.82 3.18
C ARG A 312 24.41 27.52 2.21
N SER A 313 24.56 26.53 1.32
CA SER A 313 23.56 26.14 0.32
C SER A 313 22.57 25.06 0.79
N LEU A 314 22.80 24.39 1.92
CA LEU A 314 21.85 23.42 2.48
C LEU A 314 20.88 24.13 3.43
N PRO A 315 19.57 24.19 3.14
CA PRO A 315 18.61 24.77 4.06
C PRO A 315 18.59 23.93 5.35
N MET A 316 19.06 24.51 6.46
CA MET A 316 18.99 23.92 7.79
C MET A 316 17.56 23.98 8.30
N GLN A 317 16.71 23.08 7.82
CA GLN A 317 15.30 22.99 8.27
C GLN A 317 15.10 22.03 9.44
N ARG A 318 16.05 21.13 9.72
CA ARG A 318 15.93 20.12 10.79
C ARG A 318 17.28 19.83 11.46
N PRO A 319 17.30 19.56 12.78
CA PRO A 319 18.53 19.18 13.48
C PRO A 319 19.03 17.81 12.99
N PHE A 320 20.35 17.67 12.85
CA PHE A 320 20.97 16.38 12.55
C PHE A 320 20.74 15.38 13.69
N ARG A 321 20.36 14.15 13.33
CA ARG A 321 20.17 13.03 14.25
C ARG A 321 20.91 11.79 13.83
N ILE A 322 21.51 11.10 14.80
CA ILE A 322 22.07 9.76 14.58
C ILE A 322 20.89 8.83 14.27
N THR A 323 20.91 8.25 13.08
CA THR A 323 19.83 7.38 12.60
C THR A 323 20.24 5.90 12.63
N ARG A 324 19.25 5.00 12.65
CA ARG A 324 19.46 3.54 12.48
C ARG A 324 20.28 3.18 11.25
N ARG A 325 20.17 3.98 10.19
CA ARG A 325 20.96 3.81 8.96
C ARG A 325 22.45 4.07 9.19
N GLN A 326 22.81 5.00 10.05
CA GLN A 326 24.20 5.36 10.30
C GLN A 326 24.90 4.33 11.19
N ILE A 327 24.15 3.53 11.94
CA ILE A 327 24.70 2.48 12.83
C ILE A 327 24.59 1.07 12.23
N ARG A 328 24.41 0.93 10.92
CA ARG A 328 24.31 -0.40 10.29
C ARG A 328 25.60 -1.20 10.47
N GLY A 329 25.44 -2.45 10.89
CA GLY A 329 26.55 -3.35 11.14
C GLY A 329 27.35 -3.02 12.40
N TRP A 330 26.81 -2.16 13.27
CA TRP A 330 27.39 -1.75 14.53
C TRP A 330 27.60 -2.91 15.50
N GLU A 331 26.62 -3.80 15.68
CA GLU A 331 26.73 -4.97 16.58
C GLU A 331 28.02 -5.77 16.32
N ASP A 332 28.22 -6.24 15.08
CA ASP A 332 29.43 -6.99 14.71
C ASP A 332 30.73 -6.16 14.82
N LEU A 333 30.64 -4.83 14.64
CA LEU A 333 31.80 -3.93 14.72
C LEU A 333 32.21 -3.72 16.17
N ARG A 334 31.24 -3.43 17.06
CA ARG A 334 31.41 -3.31 18.51
C ARG A 334 31.99 -4.59 19.08
N ASP A 335 31.46 -5.75 18.72
CA ASP A 335 31.99 -7.06 19.16
C ASP A 335 33.48 -7.23 18.79
N LYS A 336 33.88 -6.79 17.60
CA LYS A 336 35.28 -6.86 17.15
C LYS A 336 36.17 -5.85 17.88
N TRP A 337 35.63 -4.69 18.21
CA TRP A 337 36.35 -3.66 18.96
C TRP A 337 36.54 -4.06 20.42
N LEU A 338 35.51 -4.61 21.07
CA LEU A 338 35.59 -5.13 22.44
C LEU A 338 36.65 -6.23 22.56
N LYS A 339 36.75 -7.12 21.55
CA LYS A 339 37.75 -8.18 21.44
C LYS A 339 39.15 -7.69 21.04
N ASN A 340 39.28 -6.44 20.58
CA ASN A 340 40.58 -5.88 20.22
C ASN A 340 41.29 -5.40 21.49
N THR A 341 42.48 -5.93 21.76
CA THR A 341 43.27 -5.59 22.95
C THR A 341 44.06 -4.29 22.79
N THR A 342 44.40 -3.89 21.57
CA THR A 342 45.21 -2.67 21.30
C THR A 342 44.41 -1.37 21.38
N ARG A 343 43.15 -1.39 20.94
CA ARG A 343 42.18 -0.27 20.94
C ARG A 343 42.69 1.08 20.45
N THR A 344 43.76 1.14 19.66
CA THR A 344 44.24 2.40 19.06
C THR A 344 43.34 2.86 17.92
N TYR A 345 43.29 4.16 17.66
CA TYR A 345 42.50 4.73 16.56
C TYR A 345 42.77 4.04 15.21
N ASP A 346 44.03 3.80 14.87
CA ASP A 346 44.40 3.16 13.59
C ASP A 346 43.98 1.68 13.53
N SER A 347 44.09 0.96 14.65
CA SER A 347 43.64 -0.44 14.76
C SER A 347 42.13 -0.54 14.55
N LEU A 348 41.35 0.30 15.24
CA LEU A 348 39.89 0.33 15.13
C LEU A 348 39.42 0.82 13.74
N LYS A 349 40.09 1.83 13.17
CA LYS A 349 39.87 2.32 11.80
C LYS A 349 40.13 1.24 10.75
N SER A 350 41.19 0.44 10.92
CA SER A 350 41.50 -0.68 10.04
C SER A 350 40.40 -1.74 10.06
N ILE A 351 39.91 -2.10 11.25
CA ILE A 351 38.77 -3.01 11.40
C ILE A 351 37.51 -2.44 10.72
N ALA A 352 37.17 -1.18 11.00
CA ALA A 352 36.00 -0.53 10.39
C ALA A 352 36.09 -0.50 8.85
N SER A 353 37.27 -0.23 8.29
CA SER A 353 37.49 -0.19 6.84
C SER A 353 37.34 -1.58 6.18
N LYS A 354 37.84 -2.63 6.84
CA LYS A 354 37.65 -4.03 6.40
C LYS A 354 36.17 -4.41 6.43
N GLU A 355 35.45 -4.07 7.50
CA GLU A 355 34.02 -4.34 7.61
C GLU A 355 33.18 -3.55 6.60
N GLN A 356 33.52 -2.29 6.34
CA GLN A 356 32.89 -1.49 5.30
C GLN A 356 33.03 -2.15 3.92
N THR A 357 34.24 -2.61 3.61
CA THR A 357 34.53 -3.30 2.34
C THR A 357 33.74 -4.61 2.22
N LYS A 358 33.68 -5.38 3.31
CA LYS A 358 32.95 -6.66 3.37
C LYS A 358 31.43 -6.49 3.26
N LYS A 359 30.85 -5.52 3.98
CA LYS A 359 29.39 -5.34 4.11
C LYS A 359 28.80 -4.40 3.05
N GLY A 360 29.61 -3.54 2.42
CA GLY A 360 29.18 -2.60 1.40
C GLY A 360 27.98 -1.75 1.84
N GLY A 361 26.86 -1.82 1.13
CA GLY A 361 25.65 -1.04 1.44
C GLY A 361 24.95 -1.39 2.77
N ARG A 362 25.40 -2.44 3.47
CA ARG A 362 24.98 -2.84 4.82
C ARG A 362 25.90 -2.31 5.92
N PHE A 363 26.89 -1.47 5.59
CA PHE A 363 27.69 -0.74 6.57
C PHE A 363 27.11 0.67 6.80
N GLY A 364 27.27 1.15 8.03
CA GLY A 364 26.78 2.45 8.49
C GLY A 364 27.61 3.64 7.99
N ASP A 365 27.59 4.71 8.77
CA ASP A 365 28.28 5.97 8.50
C ASP A 365 29.73 5.90 9.00
N PRO A 366 30.74 5.89 8.10
CA PRO A 366 32.13 5.81 8.52
C PRO A 366 32.54 6.97 9.40
N HIS A 367 31.96 8.16 9.23
CA HIS A 367 32.34 9.30 10.06
C HIS A 367 31.99 9.09 11.53
N LEU A 368 30.77 8.59 11.79
CA LEU A 368 30.33 8.28 13.14
C LEU A 368 31.23 7.22 13.79
N PHE A 369 31.56 6.15 13.07
CA PHE A 369 32.44 5.11 13.60
C PHE A 369 33.87 5.59 13.81
N LEU A 370 34.43 6.41 12.91
CA LEU A 370 35.76 6.98 13.12
C LEU A 370 35.79 7.96 14.30
N TRP A 371 34.71 8.71 14.53
CA TRP A 371 34.57 9.52 15.73
C TRP A 371 34.54 8.65 17.00
N LEU A 372 33.76 7.57 17.01
CA LEU A 372 33.71 6.60 18.12
C LEU A 372 35.04 5.86 18.36
N ALA A 373 35.86 5.69 17.32
CA ALA A 373 37.16 5.02 17.42
C ALA A 373 38.22 5.85 18.17
N LYS A 374 38.00 7.16 18.36
CA LYS A 374 38.94 8.00 19.10
C LYS A 374 38.92 7.67 20.59
N PRO A 375 40.08 7.61 21.27
CA PRO A 375 40.17 7.21 22.68
C PRO A 375 39.22 7.96 23.61
N GLU A 376 39.04 9.26 23.41
CA GLU A 376 38.16 10.11 24.22
C GLU A 376 36.66 9.73 24.14
N ASN A 377 36.26 8.92 23.15
CA ASN A 377 34.86 8.53 22.92
C ASN A 377 34.59 7.04 23.22
N HIS A 378 35.59 6.29 23.68
CA HIS A 378 35.44 4.84 23.94
C HIS A 378 34.35 4.53 24.98
N ALA A 379 34.19 5.41 25.97
CA ALA A 379 33.15 5.28 27.00
C ALA A 379 31.73 5.11 26.44
N VAL A 380 31.46 5.60 25.23
CA VAL A 380 30.15 5.49 24.55
C VAL A 380 29.81 4.05 24.17
N TRP A 381 30.80 3.19 23.95
CA TRP A 381 30.60 1.82 23.44
C TRP A 381 31.28 0.72 24.25
N ASP A 382 32.21 1.08 25.14
CA ASP A 382 32.90 0.17 26.07
C ASP A 382 32.07 -0.15 27.34
N ALA A 383 30.91 0.46 27.49
CA ALA A 383 29.92 0.09 28.51
C ALA A 383 29.24 -1.24 28.15
N ASP A 384 28.72 -1.98 29.14
CA ASP A 384 28.00 -3.23 28.91
C ASP A 384 26.76 -3.03 28.02
N GLU A 385 26.01 -1.95 28.26
CA GLU A 385 24.83 -1.56 27.50
C GLU A 385 25.18 -0.88 26.17
N ASP A 386 24.48 -1.23 25.09
CA ASP A 386 24.68 -0.61 23.77
C ASP A 386 23.98 0.75 23.66
N ALA A 387 24.62 1.78 24.23
CA ALA A 387 24.14 3.15 24.28
C ALA A 387 23.79 3.70 22.88
N LEU A 388 24.64 3.43 21.88
CA LEU A 388 24.48 3.95 20.53
C LEU A 388 23.21 3.41 19.85
N SER A 389 22.95 2.11 19.99
CA SER A 389 21.74 1.50 19.42
C SER A 389 20.46 2.00 20.08
N ILE A 390 20.45 2.15 21.41
CA ILE A 390 19.30 2.70 22.14
C ILE A 390 19.04 4.14 21.71
N PHE A 391 20.09 4.96 21.68
CA PHE A 391 19.99 6.37 21.31
C PHE A 391 19.51 6.58 19.86
N ALA A 392 19.99 5.76 18.92
CA ALA A 392 19.52 5.80 17.53
C ALA A 392 18.04 5.40 17.39
N LYS A 393 17.54 4.48 18.25
CA LYS A 393 16.12 4.11 18.31
C LYS A 393 15.27 5.24 18.90
N MET A 394 15.72 5.87 20.00
CA MET A 394 15.06 7.06 20.57
C MET A 394 14.92 8.17 19.52
N ASN A 395 16.00 8.47 18.79
CA ASN A 395 15.98 9.45 17.71
C ASN A 395 15.03 9.06 16.56
N ALA A 396 14.91 7.77 16.24
CA ALA A 396 13.96 7.29 15.25
C ALA A 396 12.50 7.47 15.71
N MET A 397 12.19 7.15 16.97
CA MET A 397 10.87 7.35 17.56
C MET A 397 10.49 8.84 17.61
N ARG A 398 11.40 9.70 18.10
CA ARG A 398 11.22 11.17 18.08
C ARG A 398 10.98 11.70 16.66
N GLY A 399 11.72 11.18 15.67
CA GLY A 399 11.54 11.55 14.27
C GLY A 399 10.23 11.04 13.64
N LEU A 400 9.62 9.97 14.17
CA LEU A 400 8.26 9.55 13.79
C LEU A 400 7.21 10.47 14.40
N LEU A 401 7.36 10.83 15.68
CA LEU A 401 6.49 11.77 16.37
C LEU A 401 6.47 13.14 15.68
N GLU A 402 7.62 13.72 15.36
CA GLU A 402 7.73 15.01 14.65
C GLU A 402 7.10 15.03 13.25
N ARG A 403 6.93 13.86 12.62
CA ARG A 403 6.28 13.74 11.31
C ARG A 403 4.79 13.43 11.42
N SER A 404 4.36 12.95 12.58
CA SER A 404 2.94 12.75 12.87
C SER A 404 2.26 14.09 13.15
N ARG A 405 0.94 14.13 12.97
CA ARG A 405 0.15 15.36 13.06
C ARG A 405 -1.07 15.08 13.91
N GLU A 406 -1.52 16.08 14.65
CA GLU A 406 -2.72 16.02 15.47
C GLU A 406 -4.02 16.06 14.65
N THR A 407 -3.93 16.46 13.38
CA THR A 407 -5.09 16.56 12.48
C THR A 407 -4.70 16.30 11.02
N ALA A 408 -5.69 15.90 10.22
CA ALA A 408 -5.53 15.74 8.78
C ALA A 408 -5.77 17.07 8.05
N TYR A 409 -5.09 17.27 6.93
CA TYR A 409 -5.30 18.48 6.12
C TYR A 409 -6.62 18.43 5.36
N MET A 410 -7.29 19.58 5.30
CA MET A 410 -8.44 19.81 4.43
C MET A 410 -7.97 20.26 3.05
N THR A 411 -8.46 19.62 2.00
CA THR A 411 -8.16 19.99 0.61
C THR A 411 -9.45 20.27 -0.14
N LEU A 412 -9.76 21.55 -0.35
CA LEU A 412 -10.98 21.97 -1.01
C LEU A 412 -10.99 21.57 -2.50
N PRO A 413 -12.18 21.26 -3.07
CA PRO A 413 -12.34 20.97 -4.48
C PRO A 413 -11.90 22.14 -5.35
N ASP A 414 -11.30 21.80 -6.49
CA ASP A 414 -10.94 22.74 -7.54
C ASP A 414 -11.05 22.02 -8.89
N PRO A 415 -11.66 22.63 -9.94
CA PRO A 415 -11.85 21.97 -11.23
C PRO A 415 -10.56 21.46 -11.90
N ILE A 416 -9.39 22.02 -11.56
CA ILE A 416 -8.09 21.69 -12.15
C ILE A 416 -7.18 21.00 -11.14
N GLU A 417 -6.99 21.58 -9.96
CA GLU A 417 -6.01 21.13 -8.98
C GLU A 417 -6.48 19.89 -8.20
N HIS A 418 -7.74 19.89 -7.77
CA HIS A 418 -8.36 18.87 -6.91
C HIS A 418 -9.77 18.47 -7.38
N PRO A 419 -9.94 17.99 -8.63
CA PRO A 419 -11.24 17.79 -9.22
C PRO A 419 -12.02 16.64 -8.59
N ARG A 420 -13.33 16.82 -8.50
CA ARG A 420 -14.35 15.80 -8.28
C ARG A 420 -14.97 15.43 -9.62
N SER A 421 -15.13 14.14 -9.86
CA SER A 421 -15.79 13.65 -11.07
C SER A 421 -17.29 13.87 -10.99
N ILE A 422 -17.87 14.37 -12.08
CA ILE A 422 -19.31 14.40 -12.29
C ILE A 422 -19.81 12.96 -12.34
N GLN A 423 -20.97 12.70 -11.72
CA GLN A 423 -21.58 11.37 -11.68
C GLN A 423 -23.01 11.42 -12.23
N TRP A 424 -23.37 10.39 -12.99
CA TRP A 424 -24.74 10.14 -13.46
C TRP A 424 -25.22 8.77 -13.01
N GLU A 425 -26.53 8.64 -12.77
CA GLU A 425 -27.17 7.34 -12.53
C GLU A 425 -27.58 6.69 -13.85
N ALA A 426 -27.66 5.36 -13.87
CA ALA A 426 -28.25 4.66 -15.00
C ALA A 426 -29.74 5.03 -15.15
N GLU A 427 -30.30 4.78 -16.33
CA GLU A 427 -31.73 4.89 -16.60
C GLU A 427 -32.56 4.14 -15.53
N GLY A 428 -33.49 4.85 -14.89
CA GLY A 428 -34.26 4.36 -13.72
C GLY A 428 -33.79 4.91 -12.36
N GLY A 429 -32.64 5.58 -12.31
CA GLY A 429 -32.18 6.34 -11.14
C GLY A 429 -33.09 7.52 -10.80
N SER A 430 -33.18 7.86 -9.51
CA SER A 430 -34.07 8.89 -8.99
C SER A 430 -33.37 9.99 -8.19
N ASN A 431 -32.08 9.85 -7.88
CA ASN A 431 -31.36 10.78 -7.03
C ASN A 431 -30.60 11.84 -7.84
N PHE A 432 -29.95 11.42 -8.92
CA PHE A 432 -29.11 12.29 -9.76
C PHE A 432 -29.67 12.38 -11.17
N LYS A 433 -28.93 13.04 -12.05
CA LYS A 433 -29.25 13.06 -13.47
C LYS A 433 -28.90 11.70 -14.08
N ASN A 434 -29.77 11.22 -14.96
CA ASN A 434 -29.60 9.91 -15.59
C ASN A 434 -28.86 10.05 -16.92
N TYR A 435 -28.03 9.08 -17.26
CA TYR A 435 -27.49 8.91 -18.61
C TYR A 435 -28.20 7.75 -19.32
N VAL A 436 -28.16 7.76 -20.64
CA VAL A 436 -28.72 6.68 -21.47
C VAL A 436 -27.63 6.13 -22.37
N ILE A 437 -27.47 4.81 -22.42
CA ILE A 437 -26.61 4.13 -23.39
C ILE A 437 -27.49 3.43 -24.43
N THR A 438 -27.10 3.58 -25.69
CA THR A 438 -27.74 2.97 -26.86
C THR A 438 -26.67 2.30 -27.73
N HIS A 439 -27.10 1.38 -28.61
CA HIS A 439 -26.23 0.70 -29.56
C HIS A 439 -26.77 0.90 -30.97
N SER A 440 -25.97 1.51 -31.84
CA SER A 440 -26.22 1.63 -33.28
C SER A 440 -25.52 0.51 -34.04
N PRO A 441 -26.18 -0.22 -34.95
CA PRO A 441 -25.54 -1.27 -35.75
C PRO A 441 -24.34 -0.81 -36.59
N VAL A 442 -24.31 0.47 -37.00
CA VAL A 442 -23.29 1.03 -37.89
C VAL A 442 -22.21 1.79 -37.11
N GLU A 443 -22.61 2.55 -36.09
CA GLU A 443 -21.72 3.49 -35.39
C GLU A 443 -21.31 3.01 -33.98
N GLY A 444 -21.83 1.86 -33.53
CA GLY A 444 -21.52 1.26 -32.23
C GLY A 444 -22.22 1.95 -31.06
N LEU A 445 -21.57 1.96 -29.89
CA LEU A 445 -22.17 2.46 -28.66
C LEU A 445 -22.24 3.99 -28.62
N HIS A 446 -23.37 4.50 -28.15
CA HIS A 446 -23.62 5.92 -27.93
C HIS A 446 -24.04 6.17 -26.48
N VAL A 447 -23.74 7.37 -25.98
CA VAL A 447 -24.19 7.84 -24.67
C VAL A 447 -24.88 9.19 -24.79
N GLN A 448 -26.03 9.32 -24.15
CA GLN A 448 -26.71 10.59 -23.94
C GLN A 448 -26.42 11.08 -22.53
N LEU A 449 -25.86 12.28 -22.43
CA LEU A 449 -25.44 12.90 -21.17
C LEU A 449 -26.17 14.25 -20.99
N PRO A 450 -26.85 14.46 -19.87
CA PRO A 450 -27.31 15.79 -19.47
C PRO A 450 -26.12 16.62 -18.99
N LEU A 451 -25.94 17.80 -19.58
CA LEU A 451 -24.84 18.73 -19.35
C LEU A 451 -25.36 20.17 -19.16
N LEU A 452 -24.57 20.99 -18.49
CA LEU A 452 -24.81 22.41 -18.30
C LEU A 452 -24.17 23.22 -19.45
N CYS A 453 -24.96 24.13 -20.01
CA CYS A 453 -24.52 25.09 -21.03
C CYS A 453 -24.69 26.51 -20.52
N LYS A 454 -23.81 27.43 -20.92
CA LYS A 454 -24.05 28.87 -20.73
C LYS A 454 -25.11 29.34 -21.72
N SER A 455 -26.14 30.03 -21.24
CA SER A 455 -27.14 30.69 -22.06
C SER A 455 -26.67 32.06 -22.54
N GLU A 456 -27.45 32.69 -23.43
CA GLU A 456 -27.20 34.07 -23.86
C GLU A 456 -27.33 35.08 -22.70
N SER A 457 -28.12 34.76 -21.67
CA SER A 457 -28.26 35.59 -20.46
C SER A 457 -27.10 35.44 -19.47
N GLY A 458 -26.17 34.50 -19.73
CA GLY A 458 -25.07 34.15 -18.84
C GLY A 458 -25.43 33.12 -17.75
N LYS A 459 -26.70 32.74 -17.62
CA LYS A 459 -27.15 31.66 -16.75
C LYS A 459 -26.85 30.27 -17.34
N LEU A 460 -27.09 29.22 -16.55
CA LEU A 460 -26.88 27.84 -16.94
C LEU A 460 -28.20 27.19 -17.38
N ILE A 461 -28.16 26.42 -18.48
CA ILE A 461 -29.30 25.62 -18.97
C ILE A 461 -28.89 24.15 -18.99
N ASP A 462 -29.82 23.28 -18.60
CA ASP A 462 -29.67 21.83 -18.74
C ASP A 462 -30.00 21.40 -20.19
N GLN A 463 -29.01 20.83 -20.88
CA GLN A 463 -29.16 20.34 -22.24
C GLN A 463 -28.56 18.93 -22.35
N THR A 464 -29.28 18.03 -23.01
CA THR A 464 -28.79 16.67 -23.28
C THR A 464 -27.98 16.65 -24.58
N PHE A 465 -26.81 16.01 -24.52
CA PHE A 465 -25.93 15.80 -25.68
C PHE A 465 -25.73 14.31 -25.91
N GLU A 466 -25.67 13.91 -27.18
CA GLU A 466 -25.37 12.55 -27.58
C GLU A 466 -23.93 12.47 -28.10
N PHE A 467 -23.21 11.44 -27.67
CA PHE A 467 -21.82 11.21 -28.05
C PHE A 467 -21.59 9.76 -28.49
N PRO A 468 -20.87 9.53 -29.60
CA PRO A 468 -20.32 8.22 -29.90
C PRO A 468 -19.26 7.84 -28.87
N LEU A 469 -19.20 6.55 -28.52
CA LEU A 469 -18.15 5.97 -27.70
C LEU A 469 -17.17 5.21 -28.61
N ALA A 470 -15.87 5.46 -28.43
CA ALA A 470 -14.86 4.80 -29.23
C ALA A 470 -14.89 3.28 -29.01
N PRO A 471 -14.74 2.45 -30.07
CA PRO A 471 -14.63 1.00 -29.93
C PRO A 471 -13.54 0.60 -28.95
N SER A 472 -13.80 -0.45 -28.16
CA SER A 472 -12.88 -0.97 -27.16
C SER A 472 -12.81 -2.49 -27.24
N ASP A 473 -11.59 -3.04 -27.37
CA ASP A 473 -11.36 -4.48 -27.32
C ASP A 473 -11.67 -5.10 -25.95
N GLN A 474 -11.84 -4.28 -24.91
CA GLN A 474 -12.30 -4.74 -23.60
C GLN A 474 -13.80 -5.01 -23.56
N PHE A 475 -14.54 -4.63 -24.61
CA PHE A 475 -16.00 -4.65 -24.66
C PHE A 475 -16.49 -5.01 -26.06
N LYS A 476 -16.16 -6.23 -26.49
CA LYS A 476 -16.52 -6.73 -27.83
C LYS A 476 -17.96 -7.22 -27.87
N VAL A 477 -18.63 -6.98 -29.00
CA VAL A 477 -19.97 -7.52 -29.31
C VAL A 477 -20.99 -7.18 -28.20
N ALA A 478 -21.14 -5.90 -27.89
CA ALA A 478 -22.03 -5.45 -26.82
C ALA A 478 -23.50 -5.45 -27.28
N GLN A 479 -24.33 -6.25 -26.61
CA GLN A 479 -25.78 -6.23 -26.77
C GLN A 479 -26.44 -5.61 -25.55
N ILE A 480 -27.32 -4.62 -25.77
CA ILE A 480 -28.03 -3.93 -24.70
C ILE A 480 -29.44 -4.50 -24.62
N SER A 481 -29.86 -4.89 -23.42
CA SER A 481 -31.26 -5.18 -23.14
C SER A 481 -31.78 -4.27 -22.03
N LYS A 482 -33.01 -3.77 -22.21
CA LYS A 482 -33.66 -2.82 -21.31
C LYS A 482 -34.93 -3.41 -20.74
N THR A 483 -35.10 -3.26 -19.43
CA THR A 483 -36.37 -3.45 -18.72
C THR A 483 -36.82 -2.11 -18.15
N LYS A 484 -38.06 -2.02 -17.62
CA LYS A 484 -38.58 -0.78 -17.01
C LYS A 484 -37.70 -0.22 -15.88
N SER A 485 -36.88 -1.05 -15.23
CA SER A 485 -36.10 -0.69 -14.04
C SER A 485 -34.59 -0.95 -14.15
N GLU A 486 -34.13 -1.54 -15.25
CA GLU A 486 -32.75 -2.01 -15.35
C GLU A 486 -32.25 -2.09 -16.79
N VAL A 487 -31.02 -1.61 -16.99
CA VAL A 487 -30.25 -1.77 -18.23
C VAL A 487 -29.19 -2.82 -17.99
N THR A 488 -29.15 -3.83 -18.85
CA THR A 488 -28.11 -4.86 -18.83
C THR A 488 -27.35 -4.88 -20.15
N ILE A 489 -26.05 -5.17 -20.08
CA ILE A 489 -25.20 -5.35 -21.24
C ILE A 489 -24.60 -6.75 -21.20
N THR A 490 -24.72 -7.44 -22.32
CA THR A 490 -24.02 -8.70 -22.59
C THR A 490 -22.86 -8.40 -23.52
N HIS A 491 -21.66 -8.88 -23.21
CA HIS A 491 -20.45 -8.68 -24.02
C HIS A 491 -19.55 -9.90 -23.97
N GLN A 492 -18.71 -10.08 -24.99
CA GLN A 492 -17.74 -11.17 -25.05
C GLN A 492 -16.36 -10.74 -24.58
N SER A 493 -15.67 -11.67 -23.93
CA SER A 493 -14.30 -11.54 -23.46
C SER A 493 -13.29 -11.89 -24.56
N VAL A 494 -12.00 -11.70 -24.24
CA VAL A 494 -10.89 -12.16 -25.11
C VAL A 494 -10.78 -13.70 -25.15
N LEU A 495 -11.41 -14.40 -24.21
CA LEU A 495 -11.53 -15.87 -24.18
C LEU A 495 -12.83 -16.37 -24.82
N ASP A 496 -13.56 -15.48 -25.52
CA ASP A 496 -14.89 -15.73 -26.08
C ASP A 496 -15.92 -16.16 -25.00
N GLU A 497 -15.66 -15.83 -23.73
CA GLU A 497 -16.62 -16.00 -22.63
C GLU A 497 -17.65 -14.87 -22.68
N GLU A 498 -18.92 -15.22 -22.51
CA GLU A 498 -20.00 -14.24 -22.44
C GLU A 498 -20.15 -13.72 -21.00
N TYR A 499 -20.15 -12.39 -20.86
CA TYR A 499 -20.39 -11.70 -19.61
C TYR A 499 -21.69 -10.90 -19.68
N ARG A 500 -22.58 -11.16 -18.73
CA ARG A 500 -23.77 -10.35 -18.48
C ARG A 500 -23.53 -9.40 -17.32
N SER A 501 -23.91 -8.14 -17.48
CA SER A 501 -23.67 -7.11 -16.49
C SER A 501 -24.84 -6.16 -16.37
N LYS A 502 -25.23 -5.83 -15.13
CA LYS A 502 -26.12 -4.71 -14.85
C LYS A 502 -25.33 -3.42 -14.91
N VAL A 503 -25.89 -2.41 -15.57
CA VAL A 503 -25.26 -1.10 -15.73
C VAL A 503 -25.53 -0.23 -14.51
N GLY A 504 -24.46 0.29 -13.91
CA GLY A 504 -24.49 1.12 -12.70
C GLY A 504 -24.27 2.61 -12.98
N ALA A 505 -23.71 3.34 -12.02
CA ALA A 505 -23.38 4.76 -12.19
C ALA A 505 -22.24 4.97 -13.20
N ALA A 506 -22.23 6.14 -13.84
CA ALA A 506 -21.15 6.57 -14.72
C ALA A 506 -20.46 7.84 -14.19
N ASP A 507 -19.14 7.89 -14.30
CA ASP A 507 -18.32 9.04 -13.90
C ASP A 507 -17.67 9.71 -15.14
N LEU A 508 -17.55 11.03 -15.11
CA LEU A 508 -16.71 11.77 -16.07
C LEU A 508 -15.24 11.69 -15.65
N LEU A 509 -14.37 11.24 -16.56
CA LEU A 509 -12.92 11.30 -16.41
C LEU A 509 -12.30 12.19 -17.49
N MET A 510 -11.43 13.10 -17.07
CA MET A 510 -10.64 13.93 -17.99
C MET A 510 -9.14 13.70 -17.75
N ASP A 511 -8.31 14.08 -18.72
CA ASP A 511 -6.85 14.00 -18.60
C ASP A 511 -6.30 15.16 -17.73
N TRP A 512 -6.23 14.95 -16.42
CA TRP A 512 -5.75 16.00 -15.50
C TRP A 512 -4.32 16.48 -15.78
N PRO A 513 -3.34 15.61 -16.09
CA PRO A 513 -2.04 16.07 -16.59
C PRO A 513 -2.13 16.95 -17.83
N TYR A 514 -3.09 16.72 -18.73
CA TYR A 514 -3.33 17.62 -19.86
C TYR A 514 -3.84 18.99 -19.39
N LEU A 515 -4.89 19.03 -18.58
CA LEU A 515 -5.52 20.28 -18.12
C LEU A 515 -4.57 21.15 -17.29
N LYS A 516 -3.81 20.59 -16.34
CA LYS A 516 -2.87 21.34 -15.49
C LYS A 516 -1.75 22.06 -16.26
N ASN A 517 -1.50 21.65 -17.51
CA ASN A 517 -0.47 22.27 -18.36
C ASN A 517 -1.05 23.23 -19.41
N ARG A 518 -2.35 23.53 -19.35
CA ARG A 518 -3.04 24.48 -20.24
C ARG A 518 -3.35 25.78 -19.52
N ARG A 519 -3.52 26.83 -20.32
CA ARG A 519 -4.07 28.10 -19.84
C ARG A 519 -5.56 27.93 -19.57
N PHE A 520 -6.04 28.51 -18.48
CA PHE A 520 -7.43 28.37 -18.06
C PHE A 520 -8.41 28.80 -19.15
N GLU A 521 -8.13 29.91 -19.82
CA GLU A 521 -8.98 30.45 -20.89
C GLU A 521 -9.11 29.48 -22.06
N SER A 522 -8.03 28.76 -22.41
CA SER A 522 -8.08 27.75 -23.48
C SER A 522 -8.98 26.56 -23.09
N VAL A 523 -8.96 26.16 -21.83
CA VAL A 523 -9.81 25.07 -21.32
C VAL A 523 -11.27 25.50 -21.34
N GLU A 524 -11.58 26.74 -20.93
CA GLU A 524 -12.95 27.29 -21.01
C GLU A 524 -13.51 27.32 -22.44
N HIS A 525 -12.67 27.58 -23.44
CA HIS A 525 -13.05 27.54 -24.86
C HIS A 525 -13.10 26.12 -25.44
N GLY A 526 -12.93 25.08 -24.61
CA GLY A 526 -13.09 23.68 -25.00
C GLY A 526 -11.81 22.95 -25.37
N ASP A 527 -10.61 23.48 -25.08
CA ASP A 527 -9.34 22.71 -25.13
C ASP A 527 -9.18 21.81 -23.90
N ILE A 528 -10.09 20.86 -23.76
CA ILE A 528 -10.24 20.01 -22.57
C ILE A 528 -9.50 18.67 -22.68
N GLY A 529 -8.85 18.41 -23.81
CA GLY A 529 -8.16 17.14 -24.07
C GLY A 529 -9.12 15.95 -24.26
N PRO A 530 -8.62 14.71 -24.13
CA PRO A 530 -9.47 13.52 -24.22
C PRO A 530 -10.34 13.36 -22.95
N VAL A 531 -11.57 12.91 -23.17
CA VAL A 531 -12.58 12.68 -22.12
C VAL A 531 -13.05 11.23 -22.19
N PHE A 532 -13.33 10.64 -21.02
CA PHE A 532 -13.76 9.26 -20.89
C PHE A 532 -14.98 9.16 -19.98
N LEU A 533 -15.91 8.28 -20.37
CA LEU A 533 -17.00 7.82 -19.54
C LEU A 533 -16.53 6.57 -18.79
N LYS A 534 -16.41 6.65 -17.46
CA LYS A 534 -16.17 5.47 -16.62
C LYS A 534 -17.49 4.86 -16.24
N LEU A 535 -17.82 3.74 -16.85
CA LEU A 535 -19.06 3.00 -16.63
C LEU A 535 -18.85 1.95 -15.54
N SER A 536 -19.68 1.96 -14.50
CA SER A 536 -19.71 0.89 -13.49
C SER A 536 -20.60 -0.25 -13.97
N LEU A 537 -20.13 -1.48 -13.83
CA LEU A 537 -20.78 -2.71 -14.27
C LEU A 537 -20.84 -3.71 -13.12
N ASP A 538 -22.04 -4.12 -12.72
CA ASP A 538 -22.26 -5.21 -11.79
C ASP A 538 -22.32 -6.51 -12.58
N ILE A 539 -21.20 -7.26 -12.60
CA ILE A 539 -21.03 -8.43 -13.46
C ILE A 539 -21.59 -9.68 -12.75
N GLU A 540 -22.33 -10.52 -13.49
CA GLU A 540 -22.72 -11.84 -13.01
C GLU A 540 -21.49 -12.76 -12.88
N ARG A 541 -21.43 -13.57 -11.81
CA ARG A 541 -20.28 -14.46 -11.57
C ARG A 541 -20.33 -15.67 -12.49
N ILE A 542 -19.17 -16.06 -13.02
CA ILE A 542 -19.01 -17.30 -13.80
C ILE A 542 -18.42 -18.36 -12.87
N LEU A 543 -19.30 -19.11 -12.21
CA LEU A 543 -18.90 -20.12 -11.23
C LEU A 543 -18.75 -21.50 -11.90
N PRO A 544 -17.71 -22.29 -11.57
CA PRO A 544 -17.66 -23.70 -11.92
C PRO A 544 -18.85 -24.47 -11.35
N ASP A 545 -19.22 -25.59 -11.98
CA ASP A 545 -20.32 -26.43 -11.53
C ASP A 545 -20.16 -26.86 -10.06
N GLY A 546 -21.24 -26.74 -9.29
CA GLY A 546 -21.27 -27.05 -7.86
C GLY A 546 -20.61 -26.02 -6.94
N TRP A 547 -20.03 -24.94 -7.48
CA TRP A 547 -19.46 -23.87 -6.65
C TRP A 547 -20.52 -22.88 -6.18
N THR A 548 -20.30 -22.32 -5.00
CA THR A 548 -21.10 -21.20 -4.49
C THR A 548 -20.25 -19.94 -4.43
N PRO A 549 -20.86 -18.73 -4.49
CA PRO A 549 -20.12 -17.49 -4.33
C PRO A 549 -19.55 -17.30 -2.91
N LYS A 550 -19.97 -18.10 -1.94
CA LYS A 550 -19.52 -17.99 -0.55
C LYS A 550 -18.15 -18.63 -0.41
N ARG A 551 -17.31 -18.04 0.44
CA ARG A 551 -16.03 -18.62 0.82
C ARG A 551 -16.23 -20.01 1.43
N PRO A 552 -15.54 -21.07 0.95
CA PRO A 552 -15.63 -22.40 1.56
C PRO A 552 -15.30 -22.36 3.05
N GLN A 553 -16.19 -22.89 3.90
CA GLN A 553 -16.01 -22.84 5.36
C GLN A 553 -14.80 -23.65 5.84
N ALA A 554 -14.41 -24.69 5.10
CA ALA A 554 -13.20 -25.48 5.34
C ALA A 554 -11.94 -24.61 5.46
N ILE A 555 -11.89 -23.47 4.74
CA ILE A 555 -10.73 -22.55 4.80
C ILE A 555 -10.55 -22.00 6.22
N SER A 556 -11.64 -21.67 6.91
CA SER A 556 -11.61 -21.18 8.30
C SER A 556 -11.04 -22.22 9.27
N HIS A 557 -11.17 -23.51 8.96
CA HIS A 557 -10.50 -24.57 9.72
C HIS A 557 -8.97 -24.46 9.58
N PHE A 558 -8.47 -24.42 8.35
CA PHE A 558 -7.03 -24.38 8.05
C PHE A 558 -6.34 -23.06 8.41
N SER A 559 -7.07 -21.93 8.38
CA SER A 559 -6.54 -20.64 8.83
C SER A 559 -6.44 -20.51 10.35
N SER A 560 -7.15 -21.37 11.10
CA SER A 560 -7.17 -21.37 12.57
C SER A 560 -6.04 -22.22 13.18
N ALA A 561 -5.54 -21.83 14.35
CA ALA A 561 -4.58 -22.61 15.13
C ALA A 561 -5.10 -24.01 15.48
N SER A 562 -4.22 -25.02 15.60
CA SER A 562 -4.58 -26.39 16.00
C SER A 562 -5.36 -26.42 17.34
N GLY A 563 -6.49 -27.13 17.35
CA GLY A 563 -7.52 -27.15 18.41
C GLY A 563 -8.94 -27.43 17.86
N ASN A 564 -9.96 -27.49 18.74
CA ASN A 564 -11.38 -27.69 18.38
C ASN A 564 -11.90 -26.51 17.54
N SER A 565 -11.86 -26.68 16.22
CA SER A 565 -12.45 -25.73 15.27
C SER A 565 -13.92 -26.06 15.05
N LYS A 566 -14.81 -25.08 15.23
CA LYS A 566 -16.24 -25.20 14.89
C LYS A 566 -16.50 -25.53 13.41
N HIS A 567 -15.49 -25.35 12.56
CA HIS A 567 -15.55 -25.62 11.13
C HIS A 567 -14.97 -26.99 10.74
N LYS A 568 -14.56 -27.83 11.70
CA LYS A 568 -14.00 -29.16 11.41
C LYS A 568 -14.95 -30.02 10.56
N LEU A 569 -16.26 -29.96 10.84
CA LEU A 569 -17.28 -30.70 10.08
C LEU A 569 -17.49 -30.20 8.64
N SER A 570 -16.99 -29.00 8.31
CA SER A 570 -17.08 -28.46 6.95
C SER A 570 -15.91 -28.89 6.04
N VAL A 571 -14.93 -29.62 6.60
CA VAL A 571 -13.77 -30.11 5.85
C VAL A 571 -14.12 -31.43 5.18
N VAL A 572 -14.20 -31.39 3.85
CA VAL A 572 -14.52 -32.54 2.99
C VAL A 572 -13.56 -32.60 1.81
N SER A 573 -13.47 -33.76 1.14
CA SER A 573 -12.68 -33.95 -0.08
C SER A 573 -13.11 -32.97 -1.21
N GLY A 574 -12.19 -32.66 -2.13
CA GLY A 574 -12.43 -31.80 -3.31
C GLY A 574 -11.98 -30.34 -3.17
N LEU A 575 -11.50 -29.90 -1.99
CA LEU A 575 -10.88 -28.58 -1.82
C LEU A 575 -9.48 -28.55 -2.48
N ARG A 576 -9.30 -27.67 -3.46
CA ARG A 576 -8.03 -27.43 -4.15
C ARG A 576 -7.48 -26.04 -3.83
N VAL A 577 -6.20 -25.99 -3.52
CA VAL A 577 -5.48 -24.77 -3.12
C VAL A 577 -4.26 -24.60 -4.00
N LEU A 578 -4.11 -23.43 -4.64
CA LEU A 578 -2.91 -23.01 -5.34
C LEU A 578 -2.11 -22.07 -4.44
N SER A 579 -0.91 -22.45 -4.01
CA SER A 579 -0.02 -21.56 -3.27
C SER A 579 0.93 -20.81 -4.19
N VAL A 580 1.32 -19.60 -3.80
CA VAL A 580 2.19 -18.71 -4.57
C VAL A 580 3.30 -18.15 -3.69
N ASP A 581 4.54 -18.43 -4.06
CA ASP A 581 5.74 -17.73 -3.58
C ASP A 581 6.08 -16.65 -4.62
N LEU A 582 6.01 -15.37 -4.25
CA LEU A 582 6.19 -14.29 -5.22
C LEU A 582 7.68 -14.13 -5.52
N GLY A 583 7.99 -13.88 -6.79
CA GLY A 583 9.36 -13.79 -7.27
C GLY A 583 9.72 -12.41 -7.84
N ILE A 584 11.03 -12.19 -8.00
CA ILE A 584 11.57 -11.04 -8.75
C ILE A 584 12.23 -11.49 -10.06
N ARG A 585 12.73 -12.74 -10.12
CA ARG A 585 13.32 -13.34 -11.32
C ARG A 585 12.25 -13.91 -12.24
N SER A 586 11.27 -14.60 -11.66
CA SER A 586 9.98 -14.96 -12.25
C SER A 586 8.87 -14.16 -11.55
N PHE A 587 7.64 -14.19 -12.05
CA PHE A 587 6.51 -13.57 -11.35
C PHE A 587 6.20 -14.27 -10.03
N GLY A 588 6.25 -15.60 -10.02
CA GLY A 588 6.15 -16.41 -8.80
C GLY A 588 6.36 -17.89 -9.07
N ALA A 589 6.50 -18.67 -8.01
CA ALA A 589 6.47 -20.13 -8.06
C ALA A 589 5.13 -20.60 -7.46
N CYS A 590 4.47 -21.53 -8.14
CA CYS A 590 3.15 -22.01 -7.77
C CYS A 590 3.17 -23.49 -7.38
N SER A 591 2.31 -23.90 -6.45
CA SER A 591 2.07 -25.31 -6.14
C SER A 591 0.60 -25.58 -5.85
N VAL A 592 0.04 -26.61 -6.47
CA VAL A 592 -1.36 -27.01 -6.33
C VAL A 592 -1.46 -28.28 -5.49
N PHE A 593 -2.40 -28.27 -4.54
CA PHE A 593 -2.75 -29.42 -3.71
C PHE A 593 -4.26 -29.63 -3.70
N GLU A 594 -4.68 -30.90 -3.71
CA GLU A 594 -6.07 -31.33 -3.58
C GLU A 594 -6.27 -32.10 -2.27
N LEU A 595 -7.33 -31.77 -1.54
CA LEU A 595 -7.77 -32.54 -0.39
C LEU A 595 -8.58 -33.76 -0.84
N SER A 596 -8.15 -34.97 -0.48
CA SER A 596 -8.82 -36.21 -0.86
C SER A 596 -8.84 -37.23 0.30
N GLU A 597 -9.60 -38.31 0.14
CA GLU A 597 -9.72 -39.38 1.13
C GLU A 597 -8.58 -40.40 1.09
N HIS A 598 -7.71 -40.32 0.08
CA HIS A 598 -6.71 -41.35 -0.17
C HIS A 598 -5.32 -40.74 -0.28
N LYS A 599 -4.35 -41.42 0.36
CA LYS A 599 -2.94 -41.12 0.17
C LYS A 599 -2.49 -41.63 -1.20
N PRO A 600 -1.78 -40.83 -2.01
CA PRO A 600 -1.30 -41.26 -3.30
C PRO A 600 -0.14 -42.25 -3.13
N THR A 601 0.01 -43.17 -4.10
CA THR A 601 1.10 -44.17 -4.12
C THR A 601 2.47 -43.55 -4.29
N SER A 602 2.56 -42.39 -4.94
CA SER A 602 3.79 -41.61 -5.12
C SER A 602 3.49 -40.11 -5.06
N GLY A 603 4.52 -39.31 -4.77
CA GLY A 603 4.39 -37.85 -4.67
C GLY A 603 4.33 -37.32 -3.22
N MET A 604 4.20 -36.01 -3.09
CA MET A 604 4.14 -35.33 -1.78
C MET A 604 2.69 -35.27 -1.28
N SER A 605 2.46 -35.63 -0.02
CA SER A 605 1.13 -35.53 0.62
C SER A 605 1.27 -35.12 2.08
N PHE A 606 0.30 -34.39 2.61
CA PHE A 606 0.19 -34.06 4.02
C PHE A 606 -1.08 -34.68 4.61
N GLU A 607 -0.94 -35.43 5.70
CA GLU A 607 -2.08 -35.98 6.43
C GLU A 607 -2.79 -34.87 7.20
N ILE A 608 -4.13 -34.85 7.15
CA ILE A 608 -4.94 -33.95 7.96
C ILE A 608 -5.36 -34.68 9.23
N GLU A 609 -4.71 -34.32 10.33
CA GLU A 609 -4.87 -34.97 11.64
C GLU A 609 -6.33 -35.07 12.07
N GLY A 610 -6.77 -36.30 12.39
CA GLY A 610 -8.10 -36.58 12.93
C GLY A 610 -9.26 -36.35 11.96
N LEU A 611 -9.00 -36.39 10.64
CA LEU A 611 -10.01 -36.27 9.59
C LEU A 611 -9.95 -37.36 8.50
N ASN A 612 -8.96 -38.27 8.52
CA ASN A 612 -8.76 -39.29 7.48
C ASN A 612 -8.69 -38.71 6.05
N LEU A 613 -8.17 -37.49 5.91
CA LEU A 613 -8.00 -36.80 4.64
C LEU A 613 -6.52 -36.51 4.39
N TRP A 614 -6.16 -36.41 3.12
CA TRP A 614 -4.81 -36.15 2.64
C TRP A 614 -4.80 -34.97 1.68
N ALA A 615 -3.97 -33.98 1.95
CA ALA A 615 -3.66 -32.92 1.01
C ALA A 615 -2.55 -33.39 0.06
N ASN A 616 -2.92 -33.72 -1.16
CA ASN A 616 -2.06 -34.36 -2.16
C ASN A 616 -1.54 -33.34 -3.15
N HIS A 617 -0.23 -33.35 -3.38
CA HIS A 617 0.42 -32.52 -4.39
C HIS A 617 -0.01 -32.95 -5.79
N GLU A 618 -0.55 -32.00 -6.56
CA GLU A 618 -0.97 -32.23 -7.96
C GLU A 618 0.14 -31.79 -8.92
N ARG A 619 0.64 -30.56 -8.75
CA ARG A 619 1.64 -29.95 -9.64
C ARG A 619 2.35 -28.77 -8.99
N SER A 620 3.57 -28.49 -9.45
CA SER A 620 4.29 -27.24 -9.17
C SER A 620 4.91 -26.69 -10.44
N PHE A 621 4.94 -25.37 -10.59
CA PHE A 621 5.45 -24.73 -11.80
C PHE A 621 5.92 -23.31 -11.51
N MET A 622 6.82 -22.81 -12.36
CA MET A 622 7.22 -21.41 -12.35
C MET A 622 6.24 -20.60 -13.21
N LEU A 623 5.71 -19.52 -12.66
CA LEU A 623 4.90 -18.57 -13.42
C LEU A 623 5.80 -17.47 -13.98
N ASN A 624 6.02 -17.53 -15.29
CA ASN A 624 6.74 -16.49 -16.03
C ASN A 624 5.72 -15.64 -16.79
N LEU A 625 5.93 -14.33 -16.79
CA LEU A 625 5.14 -13.42 -17.62
C LEU A 625 5.53 -13.57 -19.10
N PRO A 626 4.63 -13.20 -20.03
CA PRO A 626 4.98 -13.02 -21.42
C PRO A 626 6.22 -12.13 -21.55
N ASP A 627 7.14 -12.54 -22.42
CA ASP A 627 8.41 -11.87 -22.71
C ASP A 627 9.42 -11.81 -21.56
N GLU A 628 9.22 -12.53 -20.44
CA GLU A 628 10.26 -12.64 -19.39
C GLU A 628 11.47 -13.45 -19.86
N ASP A 629 11.26 -14.54 -20.60
CA ASP A 629 12.36 -15.21 -21.30
C ASP A 629 12.59 -14.59 -22.67
N VAL A 630 13.58 -13.70 -22.73
CA VAL A 630 13.96 -12.99 -23.94
C VAL A 630 14.94 -13.77 -24.83
N GLY A 631 15.30 -15.00 -24.43
CA GLY A 631 16.30 -15.82 -25.11
C GLY A 631 17.70 -15.19 -25.13
N ASN A 632 18.64 -15.82 -25.84
CA ASN A 632 20.04 -15.37 -25.88
C ASN A 632 20.21 -14.02 -26.59
N LYS A 633 19.52 -13.81 -27.73
CA LYS A 633 19.57 -12.54 -28.47
C LYS A 633 19.04 -11.37 -27.64
N GLY A 634 17.92 -11.56 -26.94
CA GLY A 634 17.38 -10.54 -26.05
C GLY A 634 18.28 -10.25 -24.85
N ARG A 635 18.85 -11.30 -24.21
CA ARG A 635 19.82 -11.13 -23.12
C ARG A 635 21.05 -10.33 -23.55
N GLN A 636 21.58 -10.59 -24.75
CA GLN A 636 22.71 -9.84 -25.28
C GLN A 636 22.36 -8.36 -25.52
N LEU A 637 21.21 -8.08 -26.12
CA LEU A 637 20.73 -6.72 -26.32
C LEU A 637 20.59 -5.97 -24.98
N GLN A 638 19.99 -6.59 -23.97
CA GLN A 638 19.82 -6.00 -22.64
C GLN A 638 21.18 -5.64 -22.02
N LYS A 639 22.17 -6.56 -22.10
CA LYS A 639 23.55 -6.30 -21.67
C LYS A 639 24.18 -5.12 -22.41
N THR A 640 24.02 -5.03 -23.73
CA THR A 640 24.52 -3.91 -24.53
C THR A 640 23.89 -2.59 -24.11
N LYS A 641 22.57 -2.54 -23.90
CA LYS A 641 21.85 -1.33 -23.49
C LYS A 641 22.26 -0.85 -22.09
N ASP A 642 22.50 -1.78 -21.17
CA ASP A 642 23.02 -1.44 -19.85
C ASP A 642 24.49 -0.99 -19.89
N ALA A 643 25.31 -1.56 -20.78
CA ALA A 643 26.67 -1.08 -21.02
C ALA A 643 26.68 0.35 -21.58
N GLU A 644 25.85 0.65 -22.58
CA GLU A 644 25.68 2.01 -23.11
C GLU A 644 25.30 3.01 -22.01
N LEU A 645 24.27 2.69 -21.22
CA LEU A 645 23.81 3.58 -20.14
C LEU A 645 24.86 3.75 -19.04
N ARG A 646 25.60 2.68 -18.71
CA ARG A 646 26.74 2.74 -17.76
C ARG A 646 27.83 3.69 -18.28
N ALA A 647 28.23 3.58 -19.55
CA ALA A 647 29.20 4.48 -20.15
C ALA A 647 28.74 5.94 -20.05
N MET A 648 27.48 6.24 -20.41
CA MET A 648 26.90 7.59 -20.28
C MET A 648 26.93 8.11 -18.83
N ARG A 649 26.65 7.26 -17.83
CA ARG A 649 26.71 7.62 -16.41
C ARG A 649 28.13 7.91 -15.93
N ARG A 650 29.13 7.16 -16.42
CA ARG A 650 30.53 7.37 -16.05
C ARG A 650 31.04 8.74 -16.52
N VAL A 651 30.60 9.23 -17.68
CA VAL A 651 30.93 10.61 -18.12
C VAL A 651 30.51 11.65 -17.09
N LEU A 652 29.33 11.50 -16.46
CA LEU A 652 28.90 12.42 -15.40
C LEU A 652 29.78 12.32 -14.14
N GLY A 653 30.26 11.11 -13.82
CA GLY A 653 31.22 10.89 -12.75
C GLY A 653 32.54 11.58 -13.03
N ARG A 654 33.09 11.41 -14.24
CA ARG A 654 34.33 12.05 -14.69
C ARG A 654 34.19 13.57 -14.77
N TYR A 655 33.08 14.10 -15.29
CA TYR A 655 32.76 15.53 -15.28
C TYR A 655 32.89 16.13 -13.86
N ARG A 656 32.37 15.45 -12.83
CA ARG A 656 32.47 15.91 -11.44
C ARG A 656 33.91 15.86 -10.92
N LYS A 657 34.68 14.82 -11.28
CA LYS A 657 36.11 14.71 -10.93
C LYS A 657 36.93 15.83 -11.56
N ILE A 658 36.70 16.14 -12.84
CA ILE A 658 37.37 17.25 -13.53
C ILE A 658 37.01 18.58 -12.88
N TYR A 659 35.75 18.76 -12.47
CA TYR A 659 35.35 19.95 -11.74
C TYR A 659 36.16 20.07 -10.43
N ALA A 660 36.30 18.98 -9.67
CA ALA A 660 37.04 18.97 -8.41
C ALA A 660 38.52 19.33 -8.57
N LEU A 661 39.13 19.07 -9.74
CA LEU A 661 40.52 19.46 -10.04
C LEU A 661 40.77 20.96 -9.94
N ALA A 662 39.74 21.80 -10.05
CA ALA A 662 39.87 23.25 -9.90
C ALA A 662 40.55 23.66 -8.59
N GLY A 663 40.37 22.90 -7.50
CA GLY A 663 40.95 23.16 -6.18
C GLY A 663 42.08 22.21 -5.77
N ILE A 664 42.66 21.46 -6.71
CA ILE A 664 43.76 20.51 -6.45
C ILE A 664 45.11 21.17 -6.75
N ASP A 665 46.11 20.84 -5.95
CA ASP A 665 47.49 21.35 -6.08
C ASP A 665 48.17 20.83 -7.35
N PRO A 666 49.07 21.62 -7.98
CA PRO A 666 49.69 21.28 -9.26
C PRO A 666 50.30 19.89 -9.35
N GLU A 667 50.90 19.41 -8.25
CA GLU A 667 51.61 18.13 -8.16
C GLU A 667 50.68 16.93 -8.36
N ASP A 668 49.44 16.99 -7.85
CA ASP A 668 48.48 15.88 -7.90
C ASP A 668 47.62 15.88 -9.18
N ARG A 669 47.59 16.98 -9.93
CA ARG A 669 46.68 17.13 -11.10
C ARG A 669 46.96 16.12 -12.19
N LYS A 670 48.23 15.84 -12.47
CA LYS A 670 48.67 15.00 -13.58
C LYS A 670 48.22 13.56 -13.37
N ASP A 671 48.50 13.00 -12.20
CA ASP A 671 48.16 11.62 -11.86
C ASP A 671 46.64 11.37 -11.91
N ILE A 672 45.84 12.33 -11.43
CA ILE A 672 44.38 12.24 -11.50
C ILE A 672 43.89 12.25 -12.96
N LEU A 673 44.45 13.11 -13.82
CA LEU A 673 44.07 13.19 -15.23
C LEU A 673 44.52 11.96 -16.03
N GLU A 674 45.69 11.41 -15.75
CA GLU A 674 46.17 10.18 -16.37
C GLU A 674 45.30 8.98 -15.97
N LEU A 675 44.92 8.88 -14.69
CA LEU A 675 43.97 7.87 -14.21
C LEU A 675 42.61 7.98 -14.90
N LEU A 676 42.13 9.21 -15.16
CA LEU A 676 40.89 9.44 -15.91
C LEU A 676 40.99 8.97 -17.37
N CYS A 677 42.18 9.07 -17.99
CA CYS A 677 42.42 8.65 -19.37
C CYS A 677 42.48 7.12 -19.55
N GLN A 678 42.75 6.37 -18.47
CA GLN A 678 42.83 4.91 -18.45
C GLN A 678 41.46 4.20 -18.30
N ASP A 679 40.36 4.94 -18.11
CA ASP A 679 39.02 4.35 -17.99
C ASP A 679 38.60 3.65 -19.29
N GLN A 680 38.15 2.39 -19.19
CA GLN A 680 37.74 1.57 -20.33
C GLN A 680 36.53 2.13 -21.10
N ASP A 681 35.64 2.88 -20.42
CA ASP A 681 34.40 3.42 -20.99
C ASP A 681 34.53 4.91 -21.35
N ILE A 682 35.73 5.39 -21.69
CA ILE A 682 35.99 6.79 -22.07
C ILE A 682 35.69 7.04 -23.56
N PHE A 683 34.98 8.11 -23.87
CA PHE A 683 34.73 8.53 -25.25
C PHE A 683 35.93 9.30 -25.83
N GLU A 684 36.07 9.28 -27.16
CA GLU A 684 37.20 9.94 -27.83
C GLU A 684 37.25 11.46 -27.60
N PHE A 685 36.09 12.12 -27.57
CA PHE A 685 36.01 13.54 -27.23
C PHE A 685 36.46 13.83 -25.79
N GLU A 686 36.27 12.88 -24.86
CA GLU A 686 36.77 13.01 -23.48
C GLU A 686 38.29 12.90 -23.46
N ARG A 687 38.86 11.87 -24.13
CA ARG A 687 40.33 11.69 -24.22
C ARG A 687 41.01 12.94 -24.74
N THR A 688 40.45 13.54 -25.78
CA THR A 688 40.99 14.77 -26.38
C THR A 688 41.03 15.93 -25.38
N ILE A 689 39.92 16.15 -24.65
CA ILE A 689 39.83 17.21 -23.64
C ILE A 689 40.79 16.94 -22.47
N TYR A 690 40.90 15.70 -22.01
CA TYR A 690 41.73 15.35 -20.85
C TYR A 690 43.21 15.46 -21.19
N LYS A 691 43.63 15.04 -22.39
CA LYS A 691 45.01 15.27 -22.87
C LYS A 691 45.36 16.76 -22.94
N GLY A 692 44.43 17.60 -23.39
CA GLY A 692 44.61 19.05 -23.35
C GLY A 692 44.84 19.58 -21.93
N LEU A 693 44.08 19.08 -20.95
CA LEU A 693 44.28 19.45 -19.54
C LEU A 693 45.62 18.95 -18.98
N VAL A 694 46.08 17.76 -19.36
CA VAL A 694 47.39 17.21 -18.94
C VAL A 694 48.53 18.15 -19.34
N THR A 695 48.45 18.77 -20.52
CA THR A 695 49.47 19.73 -20.97
C THR A 695 49.44 21.07 -20.24
N SER A 696 48.41 21.32 -19.41
CA SER A 696 48.21 22.59 -18.68
C SER A 696 48.27 22.42 -17.17
N THR A 697 48.76 21.30 -16.65
CA THR A 697 48.75 20.99 -15.19
C THR A 697 49.61 21.96 -14.36
N SER A 698 50.68 22.50 -14.96
CA SER A 698 51.60 23.45 -14.33
C SER A 698 51.08 24.89 -14.25
N VAL A 699 49.91 25.17 -14.83
CA VAL A 699 49.33 26.52 -14.82
C VAL A 699 48.89 26.91 -13.40
N SER A 700 49.22 28.14 -12.98
CA SER A 700 48.86 28.66 -11.66
C SER A 700 47.38 29.06 -11.57
N GLN A 701 46.89 29.23 -10.33
CA GLN A 701 45.59 29.87 -10.10
C GLN A 701 45.68 31.36 -10.45
N PRO A 702 44.63 32.00 -11.00
CA PRO A 702 43.30 31.47 -11.33
C PRO A 702 43.16 30.93 -12.77
N LEU A 703 44.25 30.89 -13.55
CA LEU A 703 44.24 30.46 -14.96
C LEU A 703 43.87 28.97 -15.09
N TRP A 704 44.31 28.14 -14.14
CA TRP A 704 43.91 26.72 -14.07
C TRP A 704 42.40 26.54 -13.95
N GLU A 705 41.75 27.28 -13.05
CA GLU A 705 40.29 27.30 -12.95
C GLU A 705 39.61 27.71 -14.26
N GLY A 706 40.18 28.68 -14.97
CA GLY A 706 39.73 29.08 -16.31
C GLY A 706 39.78 27.92 -17.30
N LYS A 707 40.91 27.19 -17.34
CA LYS A 707 41.10 26.00 -18.19
C LYS A 707 40.15 24.85 -17.85
N ILE A 708 39.87 24.63 -16.57
CA ILE A 708 38.86 23.67 -16.13
C ILE A 708 37.45 24.08 -16.61
N LYS A 709 37.07 25.35 -16.45
CA LYS A 709 35.77 25.88 -16.92
C LYS A 709 35.60 25.74 -18.44
N GLU A 710 36.64 26.07 -19.22
CA GLU A 710 36.66 25.89 -20.68
C GLU A 710 36.49 24.42 -21.08
N SER A 711 37.27 23.53 -20.46
CA SER A 711 37.26 22.10 -20.73
C SER A 711 35.91 21.45 -20.37
N LEU A 712 35.31 21.84 -19.24
CA LEU A 712 33.98 21.38 -18.85
C LEU A 712 32.88 21.89 -19.79
N LYS A 713 32.99 23.11 -20.31
CA LYS A 713 32.07 23.64 -21.32
C LYS A 713 32.18 22.83 -22.62
N ALA A 714 33.41 22.56 -23.09
CA ALA A 714 33.65 21.72 -24.25
C ALA A 714 33.09 20.30 -24.05
N LEU A 715 33.37 19.70 -22.88
CA LEU A 715 32.87 18.37 -22.50
C LEU A 715 31.34 18.33 -22.50
N ARG A 716 30.69 19.34 -21.89
CA ARG A 716 29.23 19.44 -21.83
C ARG A 716 28.61 19.54 -23.22
N ASN A 717 29.21 20.32 -24.12
CA ASN A 717 28.71 20.49 -25.48
C ASN A 717 28.84 19.19 -26.29
N ALA A 718 30.01 18.55 -26.25
CA ALA A 718 30.25 17.28 -26.94
C ALA A 718 29.35 16.16 -26.38
N PHE A 719 29.29 16.02 -25.06
CA PHE A 719 28.45 15.02 -24.42
C PHE A 719 26.96 15.30 -24.63
N GLY A 720 26.54 16.57 -24.67
CA GLY A 720 25.17 16.95 -24.96
C GLY A 720 24.69 16.46 -26.33
N ARG A 721 25.55 16.50 -27.36
CA ARG A 721 25.28 15.89 -28.67
C ARG A 721 25.12 14.38 -28.56
N LYS A 722 26.04 13.70 -27.86
CA LYS A 722 25.97 12.26 -27.61
C LYS A 722 24.71 11.84 -26.87
N VAL A 723 24.28 12.60 -25.86
CA VAL A 723 23.01 12.38 -25.14
C VAL A 723 21.82 12.55 -26.08
N ARG A 724 21.81 13.56 -26.95
CA ARG A 724 20.73 13.79 -27.92
C ARG A 724 20.61 12.62 -28.89
N GLU A 725 21.72 12.15 -29.44
CA GLU A 725 21.79 10.98 -30.33
C GLU A 725 21.30 9.72 -29.61
N TRP A 726 21.84 9.45 -28.42
CA TRP A 726 21.45 8.30 -27.60
C TRP A 726 19.94 8.31 -27.29
N ARG A 727 19.35 9.47 -26.95
CA ARG A 727 17.91 9.60 -26.72
C ARG A 727 17.08 9.34 -27.98
N ARG A 728 17.55 9.77 -29.16
CA ARG A 728 16.86 9.52 -30.44
C ARG A 728 16.90 8.03 -30.79
N ALA A 729 18.08 7.40 -30.68
CA ALA A 729 18.26 5.97 -30.95
C ALA A 729 17.39 5.09 -30.03
N ASN A 730 17.27 5.43 -28.74
CA ASN A 730 16.44 4.67 -27.80
C ASN A 730 14.93 4.89 -27.98
N ARG A 731 14.49 5.90 -28.74
CA ARG A 731 13.06 6.13 -29.03
C ARG A 731 12.57 5.41 -30.29
N LEU A 732 13.46 5.22 -31.28
CA LEU A 732 13.12 4.75 -32.63
C LEU A 732 13.33 3.24 -32.82
N ASN A 733 13.58 2.49 -31.74
CA ASN A 733 14.16 1.15 -31.85
C ASN A 733 13.10 0.04 -32.03
N SER A 734 13.23 -0.76 -33.09
CA SER A 734 12.41 -1.93 -33.43
C SER A 734 12.59 -3.13 -32.48
N ASN A 735 13.50 -3.03 -31.52
CA ASN A 735 13.85 -4.10 -30.57
C ASN A 735 13.01 -4.13 -29.28
N LEU A 736 11.89 -3.40 -29.24
CA LEU A 736 10.98 -3.32 -28.07
C LEU A 736 10.46 -4.69 -27.58
N LYS A 737 10.41 -5.69 -28.46
CA LYS A 737 10.01 -7.07 -28.11
C LYS A 737 10.88 -7.73 -27.04
N TYR A 738 12.13 -7.31 -26.87
CA TYR A 738 13.05 -7.88 -25.86
C TYR A 738 13.04 -7.11 -24.53
N ALA A 739 12.22 -6.07 -24.41
CA ALA A 739 12.00 -5.36 -23.15
C ALA A 739 10.76 -5.91 -22.44
N GLY A 740 9.64 -6.02 -23.18
CA GLY A 740 8.38 -6.61 -22.71
C GLY A 740 7.94 -6.08 -21.34
N LYS A 741 7.39 -6.99 -20.52
CA LYS A 741 6.95 -6.70 -19.14
C LYS A 741 8.02 -7.05 -18.10
N THR A 742 9.29 -7.16 -18.51
CA THR A 742 10.37 -7.66 -17.66
C THR A 742 10.76 -6.68 -16.55
N MET A 743 11.27 -7.22 -15.44
CA MET A 743 11.86 -6.39 -14.37
C MET A 743 13.07 -5.59 -14.88
N TRP A 744 13.80 -6.12 -15.86
CA TRP A 744 14.88 -5.40 -16.54
C TRP A 744 14.37 -4.12 -17.22
N ALA A 745 13.27 -4.17 -17.97
CA ALA A 745 12.72 -3.00 -18.64
C ALA A 745 12.34 -1.89 -17.64
N ILE A 746 11.68 -2.25 -16.53
CA ILE A 746 11.34 -1.33 -15.44
C ILE A 746 12.62 -0.68 -14.86
N GLN A 747 13.64 -1.50 -14.57
CA GLN A 747 14.93 -1.04 -14.06
C GLN A 747 15.63 -0.10 -15.05
N HIS A 748 15.69 -0.47 -16.33
CA HIS A 748 16.36 0.27 -17.38
C HIS A 748 15.69 1.64 -17.64
N LEU A 749 14.35 1.69 -17.66
CA LEU A 749 13.59 2.93 -17.80
C LEU A 749 13.80 3.87 -16.60
N GLU A 750 13.77 3.33 -15.38
CA GLU A 750 14.07 4.11 -14.18
C GLU A 750 15.50 4.63 -14.20
N ASP A 751 16.45 3.80 -14.58
CA ASP A 751 17.86 4.16 -14.64
C ASP A 751 18.15 5.20 -15.72
N THR A 752 17.47 5.12 -16.85
CA THR A 752 17.45 6.13 -17.91
C THR A 752 16.91 7.45 -17.36
N ARG A 753 15.78 7.43 -16.65
CA ARG A 753 15.21 8.63 -16.03
C ARG A 753 16.17 9.26 -15.01
N ARG A 754 16.81 8.46 -14.15
CA ARG A 754 17.81 8.91 -13.16
C ARG A 754 19.04 9.54 -13.82
N PHE A 755 19.50 8.96 -14.93
CA PHE A 755 20.58 9.52 -15.73
C PHE A 755 20.19 10.88 -16.32
N LEU A 756 19.03 10.97 -16.99
CA LEU A 756 18.55 12.23 -17.58
C LEU A 756 18.32 13.31 -16.53
N HIS A 757 17.82 12.93 -15.34
CA HIS A 757 17.67 13.84 -14.22
C HIS A 757 19.03 14.38 -13.77
N SER A 758 20.02 13.50 -13.59
CA SER A 758 21.39 13.87 -13.19
C SER A 758 22.08 14.76 -14.22
N TRP A 759 21.88 14.49 -15.52
CA TRP A 759 22.39 15.31 -16.61
C TRP A 759 21.75 16.71 -16.64
N SER A 760 20.44 16.79 -16.45
CA SER A 760 19.71 18.07 -16.50
C SER A 760 20.05 18.99 -15.32
N HIS A 761 20.33 18.40 -14.16
CA HIS A 761 20.68 19.10 -12.92
C HIS A 761 22.19 19.15 -12.67
N LEU A 762 23.01 18.90 -13.69
CA LEU A 762 24.45 19.04 -13.57
C LEU A 762 24.80 20.49 -13.19
N GLY A 763 25.60 20.64 -12.13
CA GLY A 763 26.11 21.92 -11.65
C GLY A 763 26.96 22.63 -12.72
N ARG A 764 26.87 23.95 -12.73
CA ARG A 764 27.65 24.88 -13.54
C ARG A 764 28.87 25.39 -12.77
N PHE A 765 28.78 25.43 -11.44
CA PHE A 765 29.91 25.72 -10.56
C PHE A 765 30.02 24.78 -9.35
N SER A 766 31.20 24.72 -8.73
CA SER A 766 31.45 23.88 -7.54
C SER A 766 30.52 24.31 -6.41
N GLY A 767 29.93 23.35 -5.70
CA GLY A 767 28.98 23.60 -4.63
C GLY A 767 27.57 24.05 -5.09
N GLU A 768 27.31 24.27 -6.39
CA GLU A 768 25.97 24.65 -6.85
C GLU A 768 24.94 23.53 -6.61
N ILE A 769 23.91 23.83 -5.83
CA ILE A 769 22.79 22.93 -5.61
C ILE A 769 21.67 23.22 -6.60
N ARG A 770 21.55 22.38 -7.64
CA ARG A 770 20.46 22.46 -8.62
C ARG A 770 19.38 21.44 -8.30
N ARG A 771 18.18 21.92 -7.96
CA ARG A 771 16.99 21.09 -7.68
C ARG A 771 15.95 21.27 -8.77
N ALA A 772 15.09 20.26 -8.92
CA ALA A 772 13.93 20.37 -9.79
C ALA A 772 12.91 21.32 -9.14
N ASP A 773 12.53 22.38 -9.85
CA ASP A 773 11.44 23.26 -9.46
C ASP A 773 10.11 22.65 -9.93
N ARG A 774 9.48 21.87 -9.06
CA ARG A 774 8.21 21.19 -9.38
C ARG A 774 7.05 22.17 -9.53
N VAL A 775 7.09 23.31 -8.83
CA VAL A 775 6.01 24.30 -8.84
C VAL A 775 6.00 25.00 -10.20
N LYS A 776 7.16 25.48 -10.67
CA LYS A 776 7.23 26.23 -11.93
C LYS A 776 7.37 25.36 -13.17
N ARG A 777 8.05 24.21 -13.08
CA ARG A 777 8.42 23.38 -14.25
C ARG A 777 7.73 22.02 -14.28
N GLY A 778 6.86 21.75 -13.32
CA GLY A 778 6.15 20.50 -13.19
C GLY A 778 7.07 19.30 -12.95
N VAL A 779 6.54 18.11 -13.23
CA VAL A 779 7.28 16.85 -13.03
C VAL A 779 8.30 16.65 -14.15
N PHE A 780 9.56 16.34 -13.78
CA PHE A 780 10.60 16.05 -14.76
C PHE A 780 10.21 14.87 -15.66
N ALA A 781 10.41 14.96 -16.98
CA ALA A 781 10.19 13.88 -17.95
C ALA A 781 8.88 13.07 -17.75
N THR A 782 7.74 13.76 -17.59
CA THR A 782 6.43 13.18 -17.26
C THR A 782 6.04 11.99 -18.13
N ARG A 783 6.22 12.07 -19.46
CA ARG A 783 5.88 10.97 -20.38
C ARG A 783 6.66 9.67 -20.09
N LEU A 784 7.94 9.78 -19.73
CA LEU A 784 8.75 8.61 -19.37
C LEU A 784 8.29 8.01 -18.03
N LEU A 785 7.88 8.86 -17.08
CA LEU A 785 7.33 8.39 -15.80
C LEU A 785 5.99 7.67 -16.01
N GLN A 786 5.07 8.27 -16.77
CA GLN A 786 3.78 7.67 -17.12
C GLN A 786 3.97 6.32 -17.84
N HIS A 787 4.94 6.22 -18.74
CA HIS A 787 5.27 4.96 -19.41
C HIS A 787 5.78 3.90 -18.41
N LEU A 788 6.71 4.27 -17.53
CA LEU A 788 7.23 3.39 -16.47
C LEU A 788 6.09 2.86 -15.57
N ASP A 789 5.19 3.75 -15.15
CA ASP A 789 4.06 3.39 -14.29
C ASP A 789 3.04 2.51 -15.03
N SER A 790 2.84 2.76 -16.33
CA SER A 790 1.99 1.92 -17.19
C SER A 790 2.55 0.51 -17.35
N VAL A 791 3.85 0.35 -17.58
CA VAL A 791 4.52 -0.96 -17.66
C VAL A 791 4.41 -1.72 -16.33
N LYS A 792 4.58 -1.03 -15.19
CA LYS A 792 4.39 -1.64 -13.86
C LYS A 792 2.96 -2.13 -13.65
N ARG A 793 1.97 -1.30 -14.00
CA ARG A 793 0.55 -1.64 -13.87
C ARG A 793 0.17 -2.81 -14.77
N ASP A 794 0.65 -2.81 -16.02
CA ASP A 794 0.42 -3.89 -16.98
C ASP A 794 1.06 -5.21 -16.52
N ARG A 795 2.29 -5.16 -16.00
CA ARG A 795 2.97 -6.31 -15.36
C ARG A 795 2.12 -6.89 -14.22
N LEU A 796 1.63 -6.04 -13.32
CA LEU A 796 0.77 -6.43 -12.19
C LEU A 796 -0.51 -7.12 -12.67
N LYS A 797 -1.27 -6.47 -13.57
CA LYS A 797 -2.55 -6.98 -14.06
C LYS A 797 -2.39 -8.29 -14.83
N THR A 798 -1.38 -8.38 -15.68
CA THR A 798 -1.09 -9.59 -16.46
C THR A 798 -0.71 -10.75 -15.54
N GLY A 799 0.16 -10.52 -14.55
CA GLY A 799 0.57 -11.58 -13.65
C GLY A 799 -0.55 -12.05 -12.72
N ALA A 800 -1.42 -11.13 -12.29
CA ALA A 800 -2.64 -11.48 -11.56
C ALA A 800 -3.59 -12.34 -12.43
N ASP A 801 -3.80 -11.98 -13.69
CA ASP A 801 -4.61 -12.77 -14.63
C ASP A 801 -4.01 -14.17 -14.81
N LEU A 802 -2.70 -14.27 -15.06
CA LEU A 802 -2.04 -15.58 -15.20
C LEU A 802 -2.23 -16.47 -13.96
N LEU A 803 -2.19 -15.90 -12.76
CA LEU A 803 -2.46 -16.64 -11.52
C LEU A 803 -3.92 -17.12 -11.46
N VAL A 804 -4.87 -16.23 -11.77
CA VAL A 804 -6.30 -16.57 -11.79
C VAL A 804 -6.59 -17.65 -12.83
N GLN A 805 -6.08 -17.52 -14.06
CA GLN A 805 -6.26 -18.54 -15.10
C GLN A 805 -5.58 -19.86 -14.73
N SER A 806 -4.39 -19.81 -14.13
CA SER A 806 -3.71 -21.02 -13.63
C SER A 806 -4.50 -21.72 -12.54
N ALA A 807 -5.16 -20.95 -11.65
CA ALA A 807 -6.06 -21.47 -10.62
C ALA A 807 -7.37 -22.00 -11.23
N ARG A 808 -7.87 -21.41 -12.32
CA ARG A 808 -9.01 -21.94 -13.09
C ARG A 808 -8.67 -23.23 -13.85
N GLY A 809 -7.39 -23.64 -13.87
CA GLY A 809 -6.90 -24.86 -14.53
C GLY A 809 -6.52 -24.67 -16.00
N PHE A 810 -6.38 -23.43 -16.46
CA PHE A 810 -5.93 -23.13 -17.81
C PHE A 810 -4.40 -23.04 -17.91
N LEU A 811 -3.87 -23.51 -19.04
CA LEU A 811 -2.48 -23.34 -19.46
C LEU A 811 -2.45 -22.64 -20.82
N ARG A 812 -1.34 -21.97 -21.12
CA ARG A 812 -1.07 -21.52 -22.48
C ARG A 812 -0.38 -22.62 -23.28
N ASP A 813 -0.87 -22.88 -24.49
CA ASP A 813 -0.19 -23.74 -25.45
C ASP A 813 0.99 -23.00 -26.13
N ASN A 814 1.69 -23.69 -27.04
CA ASN A 814 2.83 -23.14 -27.77
C ASN A 814 2.45 -21.97 -28.71
N GLN A 815 1.16 -21.83 -29.04
CA GLN A 815 0.63 -20.75 -29.86
C GLN A 815 0.14 -19.58 -28.99
N GLY A 816 0.16 -19.74 -27.66
CA GLY A 816 -0.27 -18.75 -26.69
C GLY A 816 -1.75 -18.78 -26.36
N ASN A 817 -2.50 -19.77 -26.88
CA ASN A 817 -3.93 -19.93 -26.62
C ASN A 817 -4.17 -20.61 -25.28
N TRP A 818 -5.29 -20.28 -24.64
CA TRP A 818 -5.68 -20.88 -23.37
C TRP A 818 -6.34 -22.24 -23.56
N LYS A 819 -5.81 -23.26 -22.89
CA LYS A 819 -6.36 -24.62 -22.86
C LYS A 819 -6.64 -25.06 -21.43
N LYS A 820 -7.90 -25.37 -21.12
CA LYS A 820 -8.29 -25.95 -19.83
C LYS A 820 -7.73 -27.37 -19.74
N SER A 821 -6.83 -27.59 -18.77
CA SER A 821 -6.08 -28.85 -18.62
C SER A 821 -6.23 -29.45 -17.23
N TYR A 822 -6.64 -28.66 -16.23
CA TYR A 822 -6.77 -29.08 -14.83
C TYR A 822 -8.11 -28.66 -14.25
N ALA A 823 -8.47 -29.27 -13.12
CA ALA A 823 -9.60 -28.82 -12.32
C ALA A 823 -9.30 -27.48 -11.63
N PRO A 824 -10.31 -26.63 -11.37
CA PRO A 824 -10.11 -25.34 -10.75
C PRO A 824 -9.81 -25.42 -9.24
N CYS A 825 -9.03 -24.47 -8.74
CA CYS A 825 -8.73 -24.26 -7.32
C CYS A 825 -9.66 -23.21 -6.70
N GLN A 826 -10.32 -23.55 -5.60
CA GLN A 826 -11.19 -22.61 -4.87
C GLN A 826 -10.39 -21.50 -4.17
N VAL A 827 -9.11 -21.76 -3.89
CA VAL A 827 -8.26 -20.86 -3.10
C VAL A 827 -6.92 -20.61 -3.77
N ILE A 828 -6.49 -19.34 -3.77
CA ILE A 828 -5.10 -18.94 -4.01
C ILE A 828 -4.50 -18.48 -2.67
N LEU A 829 -3.40 -19.12 -2.27
CA LEU A 829 -2.71 -18.90 -1.00
C LEU A 829 -1.38 -18.17 -1.23
N PHE A 830 -1.26 -16.94 -0.74
CA PHE A 830 -0.02 -16.18 -0.79
C PHE A 830 0.80 -16.28 0.49
N GLU A 831 2.08 -15.98 0.38
CA GLU A 831 2.89 -15.58 1.51
C GLU A 831 2.40 -14.24 2.12
N ASP A 832 2.25 -14.22 3.45
CA ASP A 832 2.04 -12.99 4.19
C ASP A 832 3.35 -12.18 4.26
N LEU A 833 3.40 -11.16 3.41
CA LEU A 833 4.48 -10.18 3.31
C LEU A 833 4.06 -8.78 3.80
N SER A 834 2.99 -8.69 4.59
CA SER A 834 2.48 -7.43 5.16
C SER A 834 3.56 -6.66 5.92
N ARG A 835 4.40 -7.37 6.69
CA ARG A 835 5.52 -6.83 7.47
C ARG A 835 6.81 -6.60 6.68
N TYR A 836 6.85 -7.03 5.41
CA TYR A 836 8.05 -6.87 4.57
C TYR A 836 8.03 -5.50 3.85
N LEU A 837 8.15 -4.44 4.66
CA LEU A 837 8.05 -3.06 4.23
C LEU A 837 9.40 -2.41 3.92
N MET A 838 9.35 -1.27 3.24
CA MET A 838 10.50 -0.39 3.11
C MET A 838 10.85 0.20 4.47
N GLN A 839 12.09 0.03 4.91
CA GLN A 839 12.56 0.55 6.19
C GLN A 839 13.87 1.32 6.02
N THR A 840 14.11 2.33 6.85
CA THR A 840 15.27 3.23 6.70
C THR A 840 16.60 2.56 7.05
N ASP A 841 16.58 1.51 7.86
CA ASP A 841 17.68 0.62 8.22
C ASP A 841 18.05 -0.37 7.09
N ARG A 842 17.17 -0.63 6.12
CA ARG A 842 17.48 -1.47 4.94
C ARG A 842 18.32 -0.75 3.88
N PRO A 843 19.23 -1.45 3.18
CA PRO A 843 19.97 -0.86 2.06
C PRO A 843 19.05 -0.22 1.01
N ARG A 844 19.43 0.95 0.48
CA ARG A 844 18.65 1.66 -0.56
C ARG A 844 18.34 0.78 -1.79
N ARG A 845 19.25 -0.14 -2.12
CA ARG A 845 19.07 -1.10 -3.23
C ARG A 845 17.90 -2.05 -2.96
N GLU A 846 17.80 -2.57 -1.74
CA GLU A 846 16.71 -3.44 -1.29
C GLU A 846 15.37 -2.70 -1.30
N ASN A 847 15.29 -1.51 -0.69
CA ASN A 847 14.06 -0.71 -0.75
C ASN A 847 13.64 -0.37 -2.18
N SER A 848 14.59 -0.04 -3.06
CA SER A 848 14.29 0.21 -4.47
C SER A 848 13.75 -1.03 -5.19
N GLN A 849 14.16 -2.22 -4.78
CA GLN A 849 13.66 -3.49 -5.30
C GLN A 849 12.23 -3.77 -4.80
N LEU A 850 11.95 -3.56 -3.51
CA LEU A 850 10.59 -3.66 -2.95
C LEU A 850 9.60 -2.71 -3.66
N MET A 851 10.02 -1.46 -3.90
CA MET A 851 9.20 -0.48 -4.64
C MET A 851 8.86 -0.91 -6.07
N LYS A 852 9.73 -1.70 -6.70
CA LYS A 852 9.52 -2.19 -8.07
C LYS A 852 8.66 -3.43 -8.10
N TRP A 853 8.79 -4.25 -7.07
CA TRP A 853 8.07 -5.50 -6.94
C TRP A 853 6.58 -5.28 -6.68
N SER A 854 6.23 -4.27 -5.87
CA SER A 854 4.83 -3.92 -5.55
C SER A 854 4.02 -5.14 -5.07
N HIS A 855 4.65 -6.02 -4.30
CA HIS A 855 4.15 -7.35 -3.94
C HIS A 855 2.77 -7.32 -3.27
N ARG A 856 2.47 -6.31 -2.46
CA ARG A 856 1.16 -6.18 -1.77
C ARG A 856 -0.02 -5.95 -2.73
N SER A 857 0.24 -5.35 -3.89
CA SER A 857 -0.81 -5.10 -4.88
C SER A 857 -1.20 -6.38 -5.62
N ILE A 858 -0.34 -7.40 -5.66
CA ILE A 858 -0.59 -8.65 -6.39
C ILE A 858 -1.76 -9.43 -5.78
N PRO A 859 -1.79 -9.77 -4.47
CA PRO A 859 -2.94 -10.46 -3.88
C PRO A 859 -4.26 -9.70 -4.01
N LEU A 860 -4.22 -8.36 -3.91
CA LEU A 860 -5.41 -7.51 -4.07
C LEU A 860 -5.98 -7.57 -5.49
N GLU A 861 -5.11 -7.45 -6.50
CA GLU A 861 -5.50 -7.56 -7.90
C GLU A 861 -5.99 -8.98 -8.23
N VAL A 862 -5.33 -10.02 -7.70
CA VAL A 862 -5.76 -11.42 -7.86
C VAL A 862 -7.11 -11.68 -7.17
N ALA A 863 -7.35 -11.12 -5.99
CA ALA A 863 -8.63 -11.25 -5.30
C ALA A 863 -9.74 -10.57 -6.11
N MET A 864 -9.48 -9.36 -6.61
CA MET A 864 -10.43 -8.65 -7.48
C MET A 864 -10.70 -9.44 -8.76
N GLN A 865 -9.69 -9.98 -9.45
CA GLN A 865 -9.94 -10.74 -10.67
C GLN A 865 -10.59 -12.11 -10.40
N GLY A 866 -10.17 -12.81 -9.34
CA GLY A 866 -10.66 -14.14 -8.95
C GLY A 866 -12.10 -14.16 -8.41
N GLU A 867 -12.58 -13.05 -7.85
CA GLU A 867 -13.95 -12.91 -7.33
C GLU A 867 -15.03 -13.26 -8.36
N LEU A 868 -14.77 -12.96 -9.64
CA LEU A 868 -15.66 -13.25 -10.76
C LEU A 868 -15.90 -14.74 -10.93
N TYR A 869 -14.92 -15.55 -10.57
CA TYR A 869 -14.90 -17.00 -10.73
C TYR A 869 -15.11 -17.77 -9.42
N GLY A 870 -15.46 -17.06 -8.33
CA GLY A 870 -15.61 -17.66 -7.00
C GLY A 870 -14.30 -18.13 -6.37
N ILE A 871 -13.15 -17.64 -6.84
CA ILE A 871 -11.83 -17.96 -6.29
C ILE A 871 -11.53 -17.00 -5.13
N HIS A 872 -11.12 -17.55 -4.00
CA HIS A 872 -10.83 -16.79 -2.79
C HIS A 872 -9.31 -16.65 -2.59
N VAL A 873 -8.87 -15.48 -2.14
CA VAL A 873 -7.47 -15.26 -1.79
C VAL A 873 -7.29 -15.37 -0.28
N CYS A 874 -6.24 -16.07 0.13
CA CYS A 874 -5.82 -16.22 1.52
C CYS A 874 -4.32 -15.96 1.63
N ASP A 875 -3.85 -15.66 2.83
CA ASP A 875 -2.46 -15.51 3.18
C ASP A 875 -2.05 -16.47 4.30
N THR A 876 -0.79 -16.86 4.32
CA THR A 876 -0.18 -17.62 5.42
C THR A 876 1.21 -17.12 5.73
N SER A 877 1.63 -17.24 6.98
CA SER A 877 2.95 -16.77 7.40
C SER A 877 4.05 -17.43 6.56
N ALA A 878 4.93 -16.62 6.00
CA ALA A 878 6.04 -17.06 5.16
C ALA A 878 7.40 -17.04 5.87
N ALA A 879 7.45 -16.68 7.15
CA ALA A 879 8.70 -16.63 7.90
C ALA A 879 9.43 -17.98 7.82
N PHE A 880 10.65 -18.00 7.28
CA PHE A 880 11.46 -19.21 7.08
C PHE A 880 10.90 -20.25 6.08
N SER A 881 9.90 -19.92 5.25
CA SER A 881 9.38 -20.84 4.21
C SER A 881 10.47 -21.32 3.25
N SER A 882 11.44 -20.44 2.95
CA SER A 882 12.58 -20.72 2.07
C SER A 882 13.83 -21.23 2.78
N ARG A 883 13.69 -21.64 4.05
CA ARG A 883 14.78 -22.10 4.93
C ARG A 883 14.58 -23.53 5.44
N TYR A 884 13.43 -24.14 5.15
CA TYR A 884 13.09 -25.52 5.51
C TYR A 884 12.62 -26.28 4.27
N HIS A 885 12.88 -27.58 4.22
CA HIS A 885 12.43 -28.45 3.14
C HIS A 885 10.94 -28.77 3.32
N ALA A 886 10.09 -28.46 2.34
CA ALA A 886 8.64 -28.62 2.47
C ALA A 886 8.20 -30.06 2.76
N ARG A 887 8.86 -31.04 2.11
CA ARG A 887 8.62 -32.47 2.37
C ARG A 887 9.11 -32.93 3.74
N LEU A 888 10.39 -32.71 4.03
CA LEU A 888 11.09 -33.32 5.16
C LEU A 888 11.01 -32.51 6.46
N ALA A 889 10.62 -31.23 6.40
CA ALA A 889 10.74 -30.26 7.49
C ALA A 889 12.18 -30.03 8.00
N THR A 890 13.19 -30.43 7.23
CA THR A 890 14.60 -30.25 7.57
C THR A 890 15.09 -28.85 7.24
N PRO A 891 15.85 -28.17 8.12
CA PRO A 891 16.44 -26.87 7.81
C PRO A 891 17.48 -26.98 6.68
N GLY A 892 17.65 -25.90 5.94
CA GLY A 892 18.54 -25.87 4.78
C GLY A 892 19.07 -24.50 4.41
N ILE A 893 19.89 -24.46 3.36
CA ILE A 893 20.49 -23.24 2.81
C ILE A 893 20.16 -23.08 1.33
N ARG A 894 20.20 -21.84 0.85
CA ARG A 894 20.10 -21.55 -0.59
C ARG A 894 21.49 -21.60 -1.23
N CYS A 895 21.57 -22.22 -2.39
CA CYS A 895 22.75 -22.40 -3.20
C CYS A 895 22.51 -21.91 -4.64
N HIS A 896 23.60 -21.61 -5.32
CA HIS A 896 23.65 -21.31 -6.75
C HIS A 896 24.35 -22.47 -7.45
N ALA A 897 23.75 -22.98 -8.53
CA ALA A 897 24.38 -23.99 -9.36
C ALA A 897 25.23 -23.29 -10.44
N LEU A 898 26.54 -23.49 -10.42
CA LEU A 898 27.45 -22.81 -11.34
C LEU A 898 27.15 -23.18 -12.80
N ARG A 899 27.06 -22.18 -13.67
CA ARG A 899 26.92 -22.36 -15.13
C ARG A 899 28.27 -22.16 -15.81
N LYS A 900 28.39 -22.67 -17.04
CA LYS A 900 29.61 -22.46 -17.86
C LYS A 900 29.96 -20.98 -18.02
N GLU A 901 28.95 -20.12 -18.19
CA GLU A 901 29.13 -18.67 -18.30
C GLU A 901 29.62 -18.02 -17.00
N ASP A 902 29.24 -18.56 -15.85
CA ASP A 902 29.59 -18.00 -14.54
C ASP A 902 31.09 -18.10 -14.27
N LEU A 903 31.71 -19.21 -14.71
CA LEU A 903 33.16 -19.45 -14.59
C LEU A 903 33.99 -18.43 -15.37
N SER A 904 33.43 -17.84 -16.43
CA SER A 904 34.08 -16.76 -17.21
C SER A 904 33.85 -15.36 -16.64
N ASN A 905 33.00 -15.22 -15.62
CA ASN A 905 32.61 -13.95 -15.05
C ASN A 905 33.41 -13.63 -13.78
N GLN A 906 34.56 -13.00 -13.95
CA GLN A 906 35.49 -12.68 -12.86
C GLN A 906 34.81 -11.96 -11.68
N PHE A 907 33.93 -11.00 -11.96
CA PHE A 907 33.22 -10.25 -10.93
C PHE A 907 32.29 -11.13 -10.08
N LEU A 908 31.60 -12.09 -10.73
CA LEU A 908 30.73 -13.03 -10.03
C LEU A 908 31.56 -13.96 -9.14
N ILE A 909 32.66 -14.50 -9.67
CA ILE A 909 33.57 -15.38 -8.92
C ILE A 909 34.15 -14.65 -7.70
N GLU A 910 34.67 -13.44 -7.86
CA GLU A 910 35.15 -12.62 -6.74
C GLU A 910 34.07 -12.40 -5.67
N SER A 911 32.82 -12.19 -6.10
CA SER A 911 31.69 -12.05 -5.16
C SER A 911 31.39 -13.35 -4.42
N LEU A 912 31.39 -14.50 -5.10
CA LEU A 912 31.13 -15.80 -4.49
C LEU A 912 32.25 -16.21 -3.54
N GLN A 913 33.50 -15.91 -3.90
CA GLN A 913 34.69 -16.15 -3.08
C GLN A 913 34.70 -15.31 -1.81
N LYS A 914 34.23 -14.06 -1.88
CA LYS A 914 34.03 -13.21 -0.68
C LYS A 914 33.00 -13.79 0.29
N GLU A 915 31.96 -14.47 -0.21
CA GLU A 915 30.92 -15.11 0.62
C GLU A 915 31.33 -16.50 1.14
N ASN A 916 32.25 -17.16 0.45
CA ASN A 916 32.72 -18.52 0.71
C ASN A 916 34.25 -18.58 0.59
N PRO A 917 34.99 -18.00 1.54
CA PRO A 917 36.46 -17.93 1.48
C PRO A 917 37.15 -19.30 1.59
N ASP A 918 36.41 -20.31 2.03
CA ASP A 918 36.84 -21.70 2.21
C ASP A 918 36.68 -22.58 0.94
N ILE A 919 36.25 -22.00 -0.18
CA ILE A 919 36.05 -22.70 -1.46
C ILE A 919 37.12 -22.22 -2.45
N ASP A 920 37.84 -23.17 -3.05
CA ASP A 920 38.73 -22.90 -4.18
C ASP A 920 37.91 -22.94 -5.49
N PHE A 921 37.71 -21.76 -6.09
CA PHE A 921 36.97 -21.62 -7.34
C PHE A 921 37.76 -22.05 -8.58
N GLY A 922 39.08 -22.25 -8.48
CA GLY A 922 39.91 -22.72 -9.59
C GLY A 922 39.61 -24.17 -10.00
N ILE A 923 39.07 -24.97 -9.09
CA ILE A 923 38.71 -26.38 -9.32
C ILE A 923 37.20 -26.61 -9.55
N CYS A 924 36.37 -25.57 -9.39
CA CYS A 924 34.93 -25.67 -9.55
C CYS A 924 34.51 -25.90 -11.01
N LYS A 925 33.47 -26.69 -11.21
CA LYS A 925 32.90 -27.04 -12.52
C LYS A 925 31.44 -26.59 -12.63
N ALA A 926 30.95 -26.52 -13.86
CA ALA A 926 29.53 -26.26 -14.10
C ALA A 926 28.68 -27.39 -13.48
N GLY A 927 27.68 -27.01 -12.68
CA GLY A 927 26.85 -27.92 -11.90
C GLY A 927 27.13 -27.90 -10.40
N ASP A 928 28.32 -27.45 -9.98
CA ASP A 928 28.69 -27.40 -8.56
C ASP A 928 27.78 -26.43 -7.78
N LEU A 929 27.41 -26.83 -6.56
CA LEU A 929 26.51 -26.08 -5.69
C LEU A 929 27.31 -25.19 -4.75
N ILE A 930 27.18 -23.87 -4.93
CA ILE A 930 27.86 -22.88 -4.10
C ILE A 930 26.84 -22.20 -3.17
N PRO A 931 27.03 -22.22 -1.83
CA PRO A 931 26.17 -21.50 -0.91
C PRO A 931 26.09 -20.01 -1.28
N ARG A 932 24.86 -19.51 -1.46
CA ARG A 932 24.63 -18.12 -1.88
C ARG A 932 23.35 -17.57 -1.28
N GLY A 933 23.46 -16.41 -0.64
CA GLY A 933 22.27 -15.67 -0.21
C GLY A 933 21.35 -15.36 -1.39
N GLY A 934 20.13 -15.89 -1.39
CA GLY A 934 19.19 -15.71 -2.50
C GLY A 934 19.49 -16.57 -3.73
N GLY A 935 20.21 -17.68 -3.58
CA GLY A 935 20.35 -18.71 -4.61
C GLY A 935 19.00 -19.32 -5.03
N GLU A 936 18.97 -19.87 -6.24
CA GLU A 936 17.79 -20.49 -6.87
C GLU A 936 17.55 -21.95 -6.45
N ILE A 937 18.55 -22.62 -5.88
CA ILE A 937 18.42 -24.00 -5.38
C ILE A 937 18.36 -23.98 -3.86
N PHE A 938 17.42 -24.70 -3.26
CA PHE A 938 17.40 -24.99 -1.83
C PHE A 938 18.00 -26.37 -1.58
N VAL A 939 18.89 -26.46 -0.61
CA VAL A 939 19.64 -27.67 -0.25
C VAL A 939 19.46 -27.95 1.24
N SER A 940 19.10 -29.19 1.59
CA SER A 940 19.03 -29.71 2.96
C SER A 940 19.63 -31.11 3.02
N CYS A 941 19.89 -31.63 4.22
CA CYS A 941 20.22 -33.05 4.39
C CYS A 941 18.99 -33.93 4.04
N ASP A 942 19.21 -35.15 3.54
CA ASP A 942 18.15 -36.06 3.09
C ASP A 942 17.82 -37.21 4.07
N GLY A 943 18.56 -37.34 5.17
CA GLY A 943 18.39 -38.40 6.17
C GLY A 943 19.34 -39.60 5.99
N ASN A 944 19.93 -39.78 4.80
CA ASN A 944 20.84 -40.89 4.48
C ASN A 944 22.32 -40.45 4.46
N GLY A 945 22.62 -39.29 5.04
CA GLY A 945 23.95 -38.67 4.96
C GLY A 945 24.22 -37.88 3.67
N GLY A 946 23.26 -37.83 2.74
CA GLY A 946 23.35 -37.07 1.48
C GLY A 946 22.61 -35.73 1.51
N ILE A 947 22.40 -35.16 0.32
CA ILE A 947 21.71 -33.88 0.12
C ILE A 947 20.42 -34.04 -0.68
N SER A 948 19.36 -33.38 -0.23
CA SER A 948 18.15 -33.12 -1.01
C SER A 948 18.23 -31.75 -1.67
N ARG A 949 17.85 -31.65 -2.95
CA ARG A 949 17.84 -30.40 -3.72
C ARG A 949 16.50 -30.16 -4.40
N ILE A 950 16.04 -28.91 -4.38
CA ILE A 950 14.79 -28.47 -5.00
C ILE A 950 14.91 -27.00 -5.39
N HIS A 951 14.14 -26.54 -6.38
CA HIS A 951 14.07 -25.11 -6.68
C HIS A 951 13.56 -24.34 -5.44
N ALA A 952 14.29 -23.32 -5.02
CA ALA A 952 14.09 -22.68 -3.72
C ALA A 952 12.72 -22.03 -3.57
N ASP A 953 12.22 -21.43 -4.65
CA ASP A 953 10.92 -20.73 -4.65
C ASP A 953 9.75 -21.74 -4.76
N ILE A 954 9.94 -22.88 -5.44
CA ILE A 954 8.95 -23.97 -5.45
C ILE A 954 8.85 -24.59 -4.06
N ASN A 955 10.00 -24.83 -3.40
CA ASN A 955 10.03 -25.29 -2.03
C ASN A 955 9.33 -24.32 -1.07
N ALA A 956 9.51 -23.02 -1.27
CA ALA A 956 8.82 -22.01 -0.46
C ALA A 956 7.30 -22.07 -0.69
N ALA A 957 6.83 -22.17 -1.94
CA ALA A 957 5.40 -22.34 -2.26
C ALA A 957 4.81 -23.63 -1.65
N GLN A 958 5.55 -24.74 -1.66
CA GLN A 958 5.15 -25.98 -1.01
C GLN A 958 5.15 -25.88 0.52
N ASN A 959 6.03 -25.09 1.12
CA ASN A 959 6.00 -24.81 2.56
C ASN A 959 4.76 -24.01 2.97
N LEU A 960 4.26 -23.11 2.12
CA LEU A 960 2.97 -22.43 2.38
C LEU A 960 1.82 -23.45 2.48
N GLN A 961 1.81 -24.45 1.59
CA GLN A 961 0.83 -25.54 1.62
C GLN A 961 0.96 -26.36 2.90
N ARG A 962 2.17 -26.79 3.26
CA ARG A 962 2.44 -27.51 4.52
C ARG A 962 1.85 -26.75 5.72
N ARG A 963 2.11 -25.44 5.81
CA ARG A 963 1.63 -24.60 6.91
C ARG A 963 0.12 -24.48 6.95
N PHE A 964 -0.51 -24.31 5.80
CA PHE A 964 -1.95 -24.20 5.68
C PHE A 964 -2.65 -25.50 6.08
N TRP A 965 -2.29 -26.62 5.45
CA TRP A 965 -2.90 -27.92 5.70
C TRP A 965 -2.65 -28.43 7.11
N LEU A 966 -1.44 -28.25 7.65
CA LEU A 966 -1.08 -28.66 9.00
C LEU A 966 -1.42 -27.61 10.06
N ARG A 967 -2.12 -26.50 9.72
CA ARG A 967 -2.56 -25.46 10.67
C ARG A 967 -1.42 -24.87 11.52
N HIS A 968 -0.23 -24.74 10.95
CA HIS A 968 1.01 -24.40 11.67
C HIS A 968 1.32 -25.32 12.86
N GLY A 969 1.00 -26.62 12.75
CA GLY A 969 1.24 -27.61 13.80
C GLY A 969 2.70 -27.82 14.17
N GLU A 970 3.64 -27.23 13.43
CA GLU A 970 5.07 -27.32 13.67
C GLU A 970 5.62 -26.01 14.24
N ALA A 971 6.03 -26.03 15.49
CA ALA A 971 6.84 -24.95 16.04
C ALA A 971 8.26 -25.02 15.46
N ILE A 972 8.78 -23.93 14.91
CA ILE A 972 10.17 -23.87 14.40
C ILE A 972 10.95 -22.70 15.01
N ARG A 973 10.26 -21.78 15.68
CA ARG A 973 10.81 -20.55 16.26
C ARG A 973 10.08 -20.21 17.56
N ILE A 974 10.83 -19.92 18.61
CA ILE A 974 10.32 -19.41 19.88
C ILE A 974 11.17 -18.20 20.32
N PRO A 975 10.62 -16.99 20.29
CA PRO A 975 11.22 -15.85 20.97
C PRO A 975 10.90 -15.91 22.47
N ALA A 976 11.93 -15.92 23.31
CA ALA A 976 11.82 -16.13 24.75
C ALA A 976 12.64 -15.10 25.55
N ARG A 977 12.16 -14.80 26.75
CA ARG A 977 12.82 -13.95 27.74
C ARG A 977 13.46 -14.82 28.84
N LYS A 978 14.66 -14.45 29.26
CA LYS A 978 15.36 -15.06 30.39
C LYS A 978 14.70 -14.65 31.70
N ILE A 979 14.40 -15.62 32.57
CA ILE A 979 13.84 -15.42 33.91
C ILE A 979 14.56 -16.36 34.87
N THR A 980 14.86 -15.88 36.07
CA THR A 980 15.40 -16.72 37.16
C THR A 980 14.24 -17.23 38.00
N LEU A 981 14.03 -18.55 38.03
CA LEU A 981 12.99 -19.20 38.83
C LEU A 981 13.64 -20.17 39.82
N LYS A 982 13.53 -19.89 41.12
CA LYS A 982 14.12 -20.71 42.20
C LYS A 982 15.64 -20.94 42.08
N GLY A 983 16.37 -19.99 41.50
CA GLY A 983 17.83 -20.08 41.31
C GLY A 983 18.26 -20.62 39.94
N ASP A 984 17.35 -21.24 39.18
CA ASP A 984 17.63 -21.74 37.83
C ASP A 984 17.25 -20.72 36.76
N GLU A 985 18.09 -20.57 35.74
CA GLU A 985 17.81 -19.71 34.59
C GLU A 985 16.95 -20.45 33.57
N ILE A 986 15.76 -19.92 33.30
CA ILE A 986 14.82 -20.46 32.31
C ILE A 986 14.47 -19.42 31.25
N TRP A 987 13.99 -19.89 30.10
CA TRP A 987 13.61 -19.05 28.97
C TRP A 987 12.10 -19.16 28.71
N VAL A 988 11.36 -18.11 29.06
CA VAL A 988 9.90 -18.09 28.99
C VAL A 988 9.45 -17.40 27.70
N PRO A 989 8.60 -18.01 26.86
CA PRO A 989 8.09 -17.38 25.65
C PRO A 989 7.36 -16.08 25.96
N ARG A 990 7.70 -14.98 25.26
CA ARG A 990 7.07 -13.66 25.46
C ARG A 990 5.56 -13.69 25.24
N SER A 991 5.15 -14.45 24.24
CA SER A 991 3.74 -14.75 24.01
C SER A 991 3.62 -16.16 23.47
N ILE A 992 2.66 -16.90 23.99
CA ILE A 992 2.21 -18.15 23.40
C ILE A 992 0.91 -17.82 22.67
N GLY A 993 1.03 -17.58 21.36
CA GLY A 993 -0.14 -17.45 20.49
C GLY A 993 -0.84 -18.81 20.32
N LYS A 994 -2.12 -18.82 19.96
CA LYS A 994 -2.90 -20.06 19.79
C LYS A 994 -2.21 -21.08 18.88
N ARG A 995 -1.53 -20.62 17.81
CA ARG A 995 -0.77 -21.49 16.88
C ARG A 995 0.39 -22.21 17.57
N LEU A 996 1.24 -21.45 18.28
CA LEU A 996 2.37 -22.02 19.01
C LEU A 996 1.88 -22.93 20.15
N GLN A 997 0.82 -22.53 20.85
CA GLN A 997 0.19 -23.33 21.90
C GLN A 997 -0.26 -24.69 21.37
N GLY A 998 -0.95 -24.70 20.22
CA GLY A 998 -1.40 -25.93 19.57
C GLY A 998 -0.21 -26.78 19.10
N ALA A 999 0.79 -26.18 18.45
CA ALA A 999 1.99 -26.86 17.96
C ALA A 999 2.87 -27.47 19.07
N MET A 1000 2.85 -26.88 20.28
CA MET A 1000 3.59 -27.38 21.45
C MET A 1000 2.72 -28.23 22.39
N SER A 1001 1.44 -28.39 22.07
CA SER A 1001 0.40 -29.02 22.89
C SER A 1001 0.28 -28.45 24.30
N GLY A 1002 0.36 -27.12 24.45
CA GLY A 1002 0.20 -26.43 25.72
C GLY A 1002 1.16 -25.24 25.91
N CYS A 1003 1.21 -24.74 27.15
CA CYS A 1003 2.13 -23.70 27.58
C CYS A 1003 3.40 -24.31 28.19
N GLY A 1004 4.49 -23.55 28.21
CA GLY A 1004 5.80 -24.06 28.64
C GLY A 1004 6.90 -23.01 28.65
N TYR A 1005 8.09 -23.43 29.06
CA TYR A 1005 9.34 -22.67 28.98
C TYR A 1005 10.49 -23.57 28.54
N LEU A 1006 11.61 -22.95 28.17
CA LEU A 1006 12.83 -23.60 27.72
C LEU A 1006 13.85 -23.68 28.87
N ILE A 1007 14.34 -24.89 29.16
CA ILE A 1007 15.36 -25.16 30.19
C ILE A 1007 16.72 -25.39 29.51
N PRO A 1008 17.79 -24.68 29.87
CA PRO A 1008 19.14 -24.94 29.37
C PRO A 1008 19.61 -26.37 29.64
N THR A 1009 20.26 -26.98 28.66
CA THR A 1009 20.84 -28.34 28.77
C THR A 1009 22.24 -28.35 29.38
N GLY A 1010 22.88 -27.18 29.55
CA GLY A 1010 24.28 -27.06 29.96
C GLY A 1010 25.31 -27.28 28.85
N HIS A 1011 24.88 -27.66 27.64
CA HIS A 1011 25.79 -27.87 26.50
C HIS A 1011 26.33 -26.55 25.93
N GLU A 1012 27.57 -26.57 25.41
CA GLU A 1012 28.25 -25.39 24.83
C GLU A 1012 27.50 -24.73 23.68
N SER A 1013 26.62 -25.47 22.99
CA SER A 1013 25.76 -24.94 21.94
C SER A 1013 24.65 -24.01 22.47
N GLY A 1014 24.49 -23.91 23.79
CA GLY A 1014 23.40 -23.17 24.43
C GLY A 1014 22.03 -23.80 24.19
N SER A 1015 21.97 -25.12 23.94
CA SER A 1015 20.71 -25.80 23.66
C SER A 1015 19.79 -25.84 24.88
N CYS A 1016 18.49 -25.81 24.61
CA CYS A 1016 17.43 -25.89 25.60
C CYS A 1016 16.42 -27.01 25.27
N ARG A 1017 15.72 -27.48 26.30
CA ARG A 1017 14.57 -28.41 26.18
C ARG A 1017 13.28 -27.71 26.56
N TRP A 1018 12.18 -28.10 25.93
CA TRP A 1018 10.85 -27.57 26.23
C TRP A 1018 10.20 -28.31 27.38
N GLU A 1019 9.86 -27.57 28.44
CA GLU A 1019 9.16 -28.06 29.62
C GLU A 1019 7.69 -27.60 29.58
N ARG A 1020 6.74 -28.53 29.67
CA ARG A 1020 5.30 -28.21 29.66
C ARG A 1020 4.80 -27.83 31.05
N ILE A 1021 3.93 -26.83 31.11
CA ILE A 1021 3.27 -26.40 32.35
C ILE A 1021 1.78 -26.07 32.13
N THR A 1022 1.03 -25.98 33.22
CA THR A 1022 -0.37 -25.55 33.20
C THR A 1022 -0.49 -24.08 32.78
N ALA A 1023 -1.63 -23.71 32.17
CA ALA A 1023 -1.88 -22.33 31.75
C ALA A 1023 -1.83 -21.34 32.92
N SER A 1024 -2.37 -21.71 34.08
CA SER A 1024 -2.32 -20.89 35.31
C SER A 1024 -0.89 -20.67 35.80
N LYS A 1025 -0.03 -21.70 35.78
CA LYS A 1025 1.38 -21.57 36.15
C LYS A 1025 2.14 -20.72 35.13
N TRP A 1026 1.85 -20.90 33.83
CA TRP A 1026 2.42 -20.04 32.78
C TRP A 1026 2.00 -18.59 32.98
N GLU A 1027 0.73 -18.32 33.26
CA GLU A 1027 0.23 -16.96 33.54
C GLU A 1027 0.89 -16.33 34.77
N SER A 1028 1.16 -17.10 35.83
CA SER A 1028 1.87 -16.58 37.01
C SER A 1028 3.32 -16.16 36.67
N ILE A 1029 4.03 -16.99 35.91
CA ILE A 1029 5.41 -16.74 35.46
C ILE A 1029 5.44 -15.65 34.37
N SER A 1030 4.41 -15.56 33.55
CA SER A 1030 4.29 -14.55 32.49
C SER A 1030 3.80 -13.20 33.03
N ARG A 1031 2.91 -13.15 34.03
CA ARG A 1031 2.40 -11.90 34.62
C ARG A 1031 3.46 -11.17 35.44
N SER A 1032 4.37 -11.91 36.06
CA SER A 1032 5.61 -11.34 36.61
C SER A 1032 6.55 -10.77 35.53
N SER A 1033 6.22 -10.94 34.23
CA SER A 1033 7.09 -10.59 33.12
C SER A 1033 6.45 -9.90 31.89
N VAL A 1034 5.16 -9.47 31.91
CA VAL A 1034 4.47 -8.97 30.70
C VAL A 1034 3.95 -7.53 30.83
N ALA A 1035 4.50 -6.66 29.97
CA ALA A 1035 3.79 -5.53 29.36
C ALA A 1035 2.75 -6.06 28.36
N GLN A 1036 1.53 -5.56 28.44
CA GLN A 1036 0.29 -6.08 27.84
C GLN A 1036 0.38 -6.53 26.37
N LYS A 1037 -0.42 -7.56 26.01
CA LYS A 1037 -0.76 -7.91 24.62
C LYS A 1037 -1.61 -6.78 24.04
N GLU A 1038 -0.98 -5.80 23.42
CA GLU A 1038 -1.68 -4.88 22.53
C GLU A 1038 -1.67 -5.46 21.10
N GLU A 1039 -2.84 -5.55 20.47
CA GLU A 1039 -2.91 -5.63 19.02
C GLU A 1039 -2.29 -4.35 18.46
N VAL A 1040 -1.06 -4.48 17.97
CA VAL A 1040 -0.31 -3.35 17.42
C VAL A 1040 -1.01 -2.90 16.14
N ASN A 1041 -1.62 -1.71 16.17
CA ASN A 1041 -2.10 -1.00 15.00
C ASN A 1041 -0.97 -0.93 13.94
N GLU A 1042 -1.26 -1.22 12.67
CA GLU A 1042 -0.28 -1.15 11.57
C GLU A 1042 0.42 0.21 11.51
N ASP A 1043 -0.29 1.29 11.84
CA ASP A 1043 0.25 2.66 11.83
C ASP A 1043 1.22 2.96 13.00
N LEU A 1044 1.28 2.06 13.99
CA LEU A 1044 2.21 2.07 15.13
C LEU A 1044 3.27 0.97 15.04
N LEU A 1045 3.25 0.15 13.99
CA LEU A 1045 4.14 -1.00 13.82
C LEU A 1045 5.62 -0.59 13.88
N ASP A 1046 5.99 0.55 13.30
CA ASP A 1046 7.37 1.04 13.32
C ASP A 1046 7.88 1.29 14.74
N ILE A 1047 7.05 1.84 15.64
CA ILE A 1047 7.43 2.06 17.04
C ILE A 1047 7.52 0.73 17.79
N ALA A 1048 6.54 -0.15 17.63
CA ALA A 1048 6.53 -1.45 18.29
C ALA A 1048 7.74 -2.33 17.88
N LEU A 1049 8.17 -2.26 16.61
CA LEU A 1049 9.39 -2.92 16.15
C LEU A 1049 10.65 -2.35 16.81
N LEU A 1050 10.72 -1.04 17.01
CA LEU A 1050 11.85 -0.40 17.70
C LEU A 1050 11.94 -0.82 19.17
N GLU A 1051 10.79 -0.92 19.84
CA GLU A 1051 10.68 -1.44 21.21
C GLU A 1051 11.12 -2.91 21.29
N GLU A 1052 10.70 -3.74 20.33
CA GLU A 1052 11.11 -5.15 20.23
C GLU A 1052 12.62 -5.29 20.03
N GLU A 1053 13.19 -4.55 19.07
CA GLU A 1053 14.63 -4.54 18.82
C GLU A 1053 15.45 -4.01 20.01
N ALA A 1054 14.88 -3.16 20.88
CA ALA A 1054 15.56 -2.69 22.09
C ALA A 1054 15.59 -3.79 23.16
N LEU A 1055 14.52 -4.57 23.29
CA LEU A 1055 14.47 -5.74 24.16
C LEU A 1055 15.46 -6.84 23.72
N GLU A 1056 15.66 -7.03 22.40
CA GLU A 1056 16.64 -7.99 21.87
C GLU A 1056 18.08 -7.68 22.31
N LEU A 1057 18.41 -6.41 22.57
CA LEU A 1057 19.76 -5.99 22.95
C LEU A 1057 20.09 -6.17 24.43
N SER A 1058 19.11 -6.37 25.32
CA SER A 1058 19.36 -6.43 26.77
C SER A 1058 19.91 -7.77 27.26
N ASN A 1059 20.20 -8.74 26.38
CA ASN A 1059 20.52 -10.14 26.70
C ASN A 1059 19.47 -10.89 27.56
N GLU A 1060 18.42 -10.22 28.00
CA GLU A 1060 17.24 -10.82 28.62
C GLU A 1060 16.38 -11.54 27.59
N TYR A 1061 16.70 -11.48 26.31
CA TYR A 1061 15.88 -12.01 25.23
C TYR A 1061 16.72 -12.80 24.22
N THR A 1062 16.19 -13.92 23.75
CA THR A 1062 16.81 -14.73 22.69
C THR A 1062 15.75 -15.43 21.86
N THR A 1063 16.00 -15.53 20.55
CA THR A 1063 15.18 -16.36 19.66
C THR A 1063 15.80 -17.74 19.49
N PHE A 1064 15.01 -18.77 19.79
CA PHE A 1064 15.37 -20.18 19.63
C PHE A 1064 14.74 -20.78 18.37
N PHE A 1065 15.46 -21.70 17.72
CA PHE A 1065 15.03 -22.50 16.58
C PHE A 1065 15.22 -24.00 16.85
N ARG A 1066 14.44 -24.84 16.17
CA ARG A 1066 14.60 -26.30 16.21
C ARG A 1066 14.49 -26.91 14.82
N ASP A 1067 14.99 -28.13 14.68
CA ASP A 1067 14.79 -28.97 13.49
C ASP A 1067 13.66 -29.98 13.76
N PRO A 1068 12.43 -29.76 13.28
CA PRO A 1068 11.33 -30.69 13.51
C PRO A 1068 11.56 -32.09 12.93
N SER A 1069 12.45 -32.21 11.93
CA SER A 1069 12.70 -33.48 11.24
C SER A 1069 13.65 -34.41 12.00
N GLY A 1070 14.47 -33.87 12.91
CA GLY A 1070 15.53 -34.63 13.57
C GLY A 1070 16.71 -35.02 12.67
N ILE A 1071 16.70 -34.64 11.38
CA ILE A 1071 17.69 -35.09 10.38
C ILE A 1071 19.01 -34.33 10.50
N THR A 1072 18.96 -33.00 10.61
CA THR A 1072 20.18 -32.18 10.68
C THR A 1072 20.58 -31.95 12.14
N LEU A 1073 19.61 -31.67 13.00
CA LEU A 1073 19.81 -31.48 14.44
C LEU A 1073 18.72 -32.24 15.21
N PRO A 1074 18.95 -32.62 16.49
CA PRO A 1074 17.96 -33.32 17.30
C PRO A 1074 16.64 -32.56 17.40
N SER A 1075 15.52 -33.26 17.26
CA SER A 1075 14.17 -32.65 17.19
C SER A 1075 13.61 -32.21 18.55
N ASP A 1076 14.14 -32.75 19.64
CA ASP A 1076 13.78 -32.43 21.02
C ASP A 1076 14.50 -31.18 21.55
N LEU A 1077 15.53 -30.70 20.85
CA LEU A 1077 16.37 -29.59 21.28
C LEU A 1077 16.04 -28.29 20.53
N TRP A 1078 16.11 -27.19 21.28
CA TRP A 1078 16.00 -25.82 20.80
C TRP A 1078 17.36 -25.14 20.91
N PHE A 1079 17.77 -24.43 19.88
CA PHE A 1079 19.08 -23.80 19.80
C PHE A 1079 18.95 -22.29 19.59
N PRO A 1080 19.82 -21.47 20.20
CA PRO A 1080 19.90 -20.04 19.88
C PRO A 1080 20.11 -19.82 18.38
N MET A 1081 19.50 -18.78 17.83
CA MET A 1081 19.49 -18.50 16.39
C MET A 1081 20.87 -18.55 15.73
N LYS A 1082 21.88 -17.88 16.31
CA LYS A 1082 23.26 -17.83 15.75
C LYS A 1082 23.85 -19.24 15.68
N THR A 1083 23.70 -20.04 16.73
CA THR A 1083 24.20 -21.42 16.80
C THR A 1083 23.47 -22.36 15.83
N PHE A 1084 22.14 -22.30 15.81
CA PHE A 1084 21.30 -23.16 14.97
C PHE A 1084 21.67 -23.07 13.47
N TRP A 1085 21.71 -21.84 12.93
CA TRP A 1085 22.02 -21.62 11.53
C TRP A 1085 23.50 -21.86 11.20
N GLY A 1086 24.40 -21.64 12.17
CA GLY A 1086 25.82 -21.98 12.05
C GLY A 1086 26.05 -23.47 11.86
N MET A 1087 25.48 -24.30 12.75
CA MET A 1087 25.59 -25.76 12.67
C MET A 1087 24.93 -26.32 11.40
N THR A 1088 23.74 -25.82 11.05
CA THR A 1088 23.04 -26.20 9.81
C THR A 1088 23.91 -25.94 8.58
N ARG A 1089 24.51 -24.74 8.48
CA ARG A 1089 25.37 -24.38 7.35
C ARG A 1089 26.63 -25.25 7.29
N ALA A 1090 27.24 -25.55 8.43
CA ALA A 1090 28.43 -26.39 8.50
C ALA A 1090 28.17 -27.82 8.02
N LYS A 1091 27.08 -28.45 8.50
CA LYS A 1091 26.69 -29.81 8.09
C LYS A 1091 26.39 -29.90 6.59
N ILE A 1092 25.62 -28.95 6.04
CA ILE A 1092 25.30 -28.96 4.61
C ILE A 1092 26.54 -28.71 3.76
N LYS A 1093 27.43 -27.79 4.16
CA LYS A 1093 28.71 -27.58 3.47
C LYS A 1093 29.56 -28.85 3.44
N SER A 1094 29.59 -29.61 4.53
CA SER A 1094 30.28 -30.90 4.58
C SER A 1094 29.67 -31.90 3.61
N ALA A 1095 28.33 -31.99 3.57
CA ALA A 1095 27.61 -32.90 2.70
C ALA A 1095 27.66 -32.51 1.20
N ILE A 1096 27.93 -31.24 0.87
CA ILE A 1096 28.17 -30.80 -0.52
C ILE A 1096 29.59 -31.16 -1.00
N LYS A 1097 30.55 -31.27 -0.07
CA LYS A 1097 31.96 -31.59 -0.38
C LYS A 1097 32.20 -33.09 -0.56
N GLN A 1098 31.38 -33.93 0.07
CA GLN A 1098 31.32 -35.38 -0.11
C GLN A 1098 30.56 -35.70 -1.39
#